data_AF-A0A0K1EMC0-F1
#
_entry.id   AF-A0A0K1EMC0-F1
#
_cell.length_a   1.000
_cell.length_b   1.000
_cell.length_c   1.000
_cell.angle_alpha   90.00
_cell.angle_beta   90.00
_cell.angle_gamma   90.00
#
_symmetry.space_group_name_H-M   'P 1'
#
loop_
_entity.id
_entity.type
_entity.pdbx_description
1 polymer ?
#
loop_
_entity_poly.entity_id
_entity_poly.type
_entity_poly.pdbx_seq_one_letter_code
_entity_poly.pdbx_strand_id
1 'polypeptide(L)'
;MAGVTVGAGCGGAAPGGKGRAQVEEPGGGKPGTRGVGSGVGPGVGPGVGSAMRRGVAHYVLTERVGAIFDTRGGSAALRRPEPALYEGKRFLLKGGMILATAPSSVSLSGFSSVPERLGGGYLLWSREQVYRATTFLGPLSPIASVSVHGAQPWLDGMLLTTSSGSFLLDLRAPEPALRPLRWPGTAQGIALDTQRAARVDVLGRAAVTLDGGATWRDLLATKGVMIRALTPGDGLVVLHPAKGGHPLLLTAEGLVDERKEVALSRSFRPDQRLDASVLLPAPLVVSSRSLAPELVQRAVATGGVLPWGGALATAVDEARVSLLSAAGPWPLQEVGLPQNESGGGRCQAVIAGEVPLVACFIEKGGMVLRLTRALGEPSLEATFPERGRFFAGQEGAFAYAGRCSPSSPSAADLFAASAPSPSPVPLMHSLRQLAVDETPEPEEPPVPPPADEARVCVRDAEGRWSERQLVGDDARRLYRWIPGPSGVTALVAGGEGKREGAAPAPVGVRVVRVRAGDPALKGGQFLALGEPELAERFVESDFWEDEDRSIRGWIELPEDSAEERDGEARDDVAEEERESAEVQGLPETTTRGGRAAGVRIDASGRVTVLSLPKGVTSVVHGGRFALARTEETEEAKAAYFESTDGGASWQPIEGPPVGRLEAPSDTSGAFGCSTLGCSLSDGLVRVGWGGAAPAAPTPPDAREDDAVEGAPGVAAPAQLRPGVLSCRLEKDGVSRLVPPTPAAPPTGGKAGGRAPSSAEGSLVSLASSGSRPMGTLEAGSAGARWSAEILQPFAPGGRPRRLTVRGAPMSRSWGSVAPILMPPGSPEAVDMLLMVERHATRAGERSPSFSLLGSVGHVAAAALLAGERLLVLDTLKDGLLLSGPDGARVALGLTWLGARLGARLTLAARRDGQGLALVSHATSSGELLAGGLDVGRAEVGPLAVIGQLGSLEESEPCQVTPGSLRFVVESPVVLRISTADGAVLREAERDAVMLVTSSGGRLCAEGVEARVPGADEDLLIRARFGPRAAGEVRSGRGSAYARCTLDPGRVSAQP
;
A
#
# COMPACT_ATOMS: atom_id res chain seq x y z
N MET A 1 39.97 -48.00 24.87
CA MET A 1 39.66 -47.38 26.20
C MET A 1 38.20 -46.94 26.07
N ALA A 2 37.22 -47.62 26.68
CA ALA A 2 36.90 -47.63 28.12
C ALA A 2 36.46 -46.23 28.62
N GLY A 3 35.27 -46.03 29.20
CA GLY A 3 34.14 -46.95 29.47
C GLY A 3 33.19 -46.39 30.56
N VAL A 4 32.14 -47.14 30.96
CA VAL A 4 31.16 -46.84 32.05
C VAL A 4 30.10 -45.76 31.64
N THR A 5 28.76 -45.94 31.55
CA THR A 5 27.65 -46.64 32.30
C THR A 5 27.26 -45.96 33.63
N VAL A 6 26.02 -45.94 34.15
CA VAL A 6 24.80 -46.81 34.19
C VAL A 6 23.55 -45.89 33.95
N GLY A 7 22.27 -46.23 33.68
CA GLY A 7 21.33 -47.34 33.99
C GLY A 7 20.42 -46.97 35.20
N ALA A 8 19.21 -47.49 35.47
CA ALA A 8 18.22 -48.39 34.84
C ALA A 8 16.86 -48.21 35.63
N GLY A 9 15.69 -48.79 35.37
CA GLY A 9 15.15 -49.71 34.35
C GLY A 9 13.85 -50.42 34.86
N CYS A 10 12.93 -50.84 33.97
CA CYS A 10 11.57 -51.42 34.27
C CYS A 10 10.54 -50.40 34.84
N GLY A 11 9.22 -50.53 34.75
CA GLY A 11 8.23 -51.46 34.16
C GLY A 11 6.80 -51.02 34.61
N GLY A 12 5.64 -51.52 34.17
CA GLY A 12 5.25 -52.56 33.20
C GLY A 12 3.72 -52.86 33.29
N ALA A 13 3.22 -53.87 32.53
CA ALA A 13 1.85 -54.43 32.56
C ALA A 13 0.65 -53.61 31.99
N ALA A 14 -0.39 -54.34 31.59
CA ALA A 14 -1.70 -53.85 31.12
C ALA A 14 -2.83 -54.60 31.86
N PRO A 15 -4.08 -54.10 31.82
CA PRO A 15 -5.23 -54.99 31.90
C PRO A 15 -6.28 -54.71 30.80
N GLY A 16 -6.95 -55.78 30.36
CA GLY A 16 -8.21 -55.70 29.62
C GLY A 16 -9.38 -56.19 30.49
N GLY A 17 -10.60 -55.75 30.18
CA GLY A 17 -11.81 -56.21 30.88
C GLY A 17 -13.07 -56.03 30.05
N LYS A 18 -13.79 -57.12 29.76
CA LYS A 18 -15.13 -57.07 29.15
C LYS A 18 -16.18 -57.08 30.27
N GLY A 19 -17.16 -56.18 30.17
CA GLY A 19 -18.37 -56.20 31.01
C GLY A 19 -19.58 -55.84 30.17
N ARG A 20 -20.61 -56.70 30.17
CA ARG A 20 -21.86 -56.52 29.42
C ARG A 20 -23.02 -56.77 30.38
N ALA A 21 -23.90 -55.79 30.54
CA ALA A 21 -25.08 -55.88 31.41
C ALA A 21 -26.30 -55.29 30.70
N GLN A 22 -27.49 -55.81 31.03
CA GLN A 22 -28.78 -55.35 30.52
C GLN A 22 -29.47 -54.47 31.58
N VAL A 23 -30.33 -53.55 31.13
CA VAL A 23 -31.43 -52.97 31.94
C VAL A 23 -32.67 -52.91 31.03
N GLU A 24 -33.86 -52.95 31.63
CA GLU A 24 -35.11 -53.40 31.00
C GLU A 24 -35.99 -52.27 30.43
N GLU A 25 -36.93 -52.65 29.56
CA GLU A 25 -38.12 -51.85 29.24
C GLU A 25 -39.21 -52.01 30.32
N PRO A 26 -40.10 -51.02 30.44
CA PRO A 26 -41.49 -51.28 30.81
C PRO A 26 -42.49 -50.81 29.73
N GLY A 27 -43.52 -51.64 29.47
CA GLY A 27 -44.71 -51.23 28.72
C GLY A 27 -45.60 -50.25 29.52
N GLY A 28 -46.76 -49.81 29.05
CA GLY A 28 -47.52 -50.24 27.86
C GLY A 28 -49.01 -50.39 28.21
N GLY A 29 -49.86 -49.43 27.81
CA GLY A 29 -51.27 -49.40 28.23
C GLY A 29 -52.21 -48.71 27.24
N LYS A 30 -53.36 -49.35 26.97
CA LYS A 30 -54.52 -48.80 26.24
C LYS A 30 -55.56 -48.30 27.26
N PRO A 31 -56.38 -47.28 26.94
CA PRO A 31 -57.63 -47.46 26.17
C PRO A 31 -57.83 -46.34 25.11
N GLY A 32 -58.88 -46.30 24.28
CA GLY A 32 -60.00 -47.22 24.02
C GLY A 32 -61.00 -46.56 23.04
N THR A 33 -61.77 -47.33 22.26
CA THR A 33 -62.57 -46.81 21.13
C THR A 33 -64.09 -46.81 21.37
N ARG A 34 -64.73 -45.63 21.24
CA ARG A 34 -66.16 -45.32 20.94
C ARG A 34 -66.33 -43.78 21.05
N GLY A 35 -67.21 -43.10 20.32
CA GLY A 35 -68.11 -43.55 19.24
C GLY A 35 -68.90 -42.37 18.62
N VAL A 36 -69.66 -42.69 17.56
CA VAL A 36 -70.54 -41.84 16.72
C VAL A 36 -71.23 -40.63 17.41
N GLY A 37 -71.23 -39.48 16.72
CA GLY A 37 -72.14 -38.35 16.98
C GLY A 37 -72.25 -37.43 15.75
N SER A 38 -73.47 -37.13 15.28
CA SER A 38 -73.72 -36.30 14.09
C SER A 38 -74.24 -34.91 14.48
N GLY A 39 -73.91 -33.88 13.70
CA GLY A 39 -74.37 -32.51 13.93
C GLY A 39 -74.17 -31.62 12.70
N VAL A 40 -75.26 -31.01 12.22
CA VAL A 40 -75.28 -30.09 11.07
C VAL A 40 -75.58 -28.67 11.57
N GLY A 41 -74.77 -27.69 11.17
CA GLY A 41 -75.01 -26.26 11.49
C GLY A 41 -73.88 -25.36 10.97
N PRO A 42 -74.17 -24.20 10.35
CA PRO A 42 -73.16 -23.36 9.69
C PRO A 42 -72.61 -22.24 10.60
N GLY A 43 -71.36 -21.82 10.36
CA GLY A 43 -70.75 -20.70 11.10
C GLY A 43 -69.45 -20.16 10.49
N VAL A 44 -69.56 -18.97 9.89
CA VAL A 44 -68.53 -17.95 9.59
C VAL A 44 -67.13 -18.19 10.20
N GLY A 45 -66.10 -18.25 9.34
CA GLY A 45 -64.70 -18.18 9.79
C GLY A 45 -64.17 -16.74 9.88
N PRO A 46 -63.16 -16.51 10.73
CA PRO A 46 -62.05 -15.63 10.39
C PRO A 46 -60.70 -16.37 10.44
N GLY A 47 -59.73 -15.93 9.64
CA GLY A 47 -58.43 -16.59 9.53
C GLY A 47 -57.56 -16.43 10.78
N VAL A 48 -56.92 -17.52 11.21
CA VAL A 48 -55.88 -17.48 12.27
C VAL A 48 -54.62 -16.85 11.69
N GLY A 49 -54.43 -15.56 11.95
CA GLY A 49 -53.22 -14.84 11.54
C GLY A 49 -51.97 -15.44 12.20
N SER A 50 -50.93 -15.73 11.41
CA SER A 50 -49.63 -16.15 11.94
C SER A 50 -49.02 -15.02 12.76
N ALA A 51 -49.07 -15.15 14.08
CA ALA A 51 -48.56 -14.17 15.03
C ALA A 51 -47.02 -14.16 15.02
N MET A 52 -46.45 -13.49 14.02
CA MET A 52 -45.02 -13.24 13.87
C MET A 52 -44.49 -12.59 15.16
N ARG A 53 -43.81 -13.38 16.00
CA ARG A 53 -43.18 -12.91 17.24
C ARG A 53 -42.06 -11.92 16.89
N ARG A 54 -42.40 -10.63 16.82
CA ARG A 54 -41.44 -9.54 16.73
C ARG A 54 -40.53 -9.62 17.96
N GLY A 55 -39.22 -9.75 17.75
CA GLY A 55 -38.24 -9.57 18.82
C GLY A 55 -38.38 -8.18 19.42
N VAL A 56 -38.13 -8.06 20.74
CA VAL A 56 -38.13 -6.75 21.39
C VAL A 56 -37.00 -5.92 20.78
N ALA A 57 -37.32 -4.73 20.27
CA ALA A 57 -36.34 -3.92 19.57
C ALA A 57 -35.29 -3.36 20.56
N HIS A 58 -34.02 -3.63 20.29
CA HIS A 58 -32.90 -3.22 21.13
C HIS A 58 -32.57 -1.75 20.86
N TYR A 59 -33.16 -0.84 21.63
CA TYR A 59 -32.85 0.58 21.56
C TYR A 59 -32.46 1.11 22.95
N VAL A 60 -31.18 1.50 23.09
CA VAL A 60 -30.78 2.51 24.07
C VAL A 60 -30.80 3.83 23.32
N LEU A 61 -31.65 4.78 23.73
CA LEU A 61 -31.70 6.11 23.10
C LEU A 61 -30.52 6.94 23.60
N THR A 62 -29.61 7.27 22.69
CA THR A 62 -28.37 8.01 22.94
C THR A 62 -28.25 9.20 22.00
N GLU A 63 -27.88 10.38 22.49
CA GLU A 63 -27.82 11.58 21.66
C GLU A 63 -26.62 11.63 20.69
N ARG A 64 -25.54 10.85 20.93
CA ARG A 64 -24.23 11.09 20.29
C ARG A 64 -23.43 9.86 19.85
N VAL A 65 -23.41 8.78 20.63
CA VAL A 65 -22.58 7.58 20.38
C VAL A 65 -23.34 6.33 20.81
N GLY A 66 -23.25 5.24 20.04
CA GLY A 66 -23.85 3.95 20.42
C GLY A 66 -23.21 3.34 21.67
N ALA A 67 -23.99 2.55 22.43
CA ALA A 67 -23.45 1.74 23.52
C ALA A 67 -22.81 0.46 22.99
N ILE A 68 -21.62 0.11 23.51
CA ILE A 68 -20.88 -1.11 23.18
C ILE A 68 -21.36 -2.24 24.11
N PHE A 69 -21.53 -3.44 23.57
CA PHE A 69 -21.96 -4.65 24.30
C PHE A 69 -20.93 -5.78 24.15
N ASP A 70 -21.02 -6.82 24.98
CA ASP A 70 -20.19 -8.02 24.80
C ASP A 70 -20.72 -8.88 23.64
N THR A 71 -19.95 -8.94 22.55
CA THR A 71 -20.31 -9.69 21.33
C THR A 71 -20.28 -11.21 21.50
N ARG A 72 -19.74 -11.76 22.61
CA ARG A 72 -19.89 -13.18 22.97
C ARG A 72 -21.24 -13.52 23.61
N GLY A 73 -22.04 -12.50 23.95
CA GLY A 73 -23.43 -12.66 24.37
C GLY A 73 -24.37 -13.02 23.21
N GLY A 74 -24.26 -14.24 22.66
CA GLY A 74 -25.25 -14.77 21.72
C GLY A 74 -26.68 -14.64 22.29
N SER A 75 -27.68 -14.42 21.43
CA SER A 75 -29.01 -13.85 21.77
C SER A 75 -29.95 -14.77 22.59
N ALA A 76 -29.47 -15.24 23.74
CA ALA A 76 -30.12 -16.20 24.64
C ALA A 76 -31.18 -15.54 25.53
N ALA A 77 -32.33 -15.21 24.93
CA ALA A 77 -33.63 -15.04 25.59
C ALA A 77 -33.63 -14.31 26.96
N LEU A 78 -33.03 -13.11 26.99
CA LEU A 78 -33.13 -12.05 28.02
C LEU A 78 -33.78 -12.42 29.37
N ARG A 79 -32.96 -12.94 30.30
CA ARG A 79 -33.24 -12.90 31.75
C ARG A 79 -32.10 -12.35 32.61
N ARG A 80 -30.86 -12.38 32.12
CA ARG A 80 -29.65 -11.91 32.83
C ARG A 80 -29.41 -10.41 32.58
N PRO A 81 -28.71 -9.70 33.48
CA PRO A 81 -28.15 -8.39 33.18
C PRO A 81 -27.09 -8.47 32.07
N GLU A 82 -27.06 -7.46 31.20
CA GLU A 82 -26.14 -7.33 30.08
C GLU A 82 -25.08 -6.26 30.39
N PRO A 83 -23.77 -6.54 30.27
CA PRO A 83 -22.74 -5.52 30.39
C PRO A 83 -22.76 -4.60 29.15
N ALA A 84 -22.66 -3.29 29.38
CA ALA A 84 -22.56 -2.28 28.34
C ALA A 84 -21.59 -1.15 28.72
N LEU A 85 -20.96 -0.55 27.71
CA LEU A 85 -20.07 0.61 27.85
C LEU A 85 -20.63 1.79 27.03
N TYR A 86 -20.75 2.96 27.66
CA TYR A 86 -21.22 4.19 27.02
C TYR A 86 -20.45 5.39 27.58
N GLU A 87 -19.89 6.25 26.72
CA GLU A 87 -18.99 7.35 27.10
C GLU A 87 -17.86 6.93 28.07
N GLY A 88 -17.32 5.72 27.89
CA GLY A 88 -16.30 5.14 28.77
C GLY A 88 -16.75 4.77 30.19
N LYS A 89 -18.04 4.94 30.51
CA LYS A 89 -18.67 4.53 31.77
C LYS A 89 -19.30 3.14 31.61
N ARG A 90 -19.36 2.38 32.70
CA ARG A 90 -19.79 0.97 32.71
C ARG A 90 -21.21 0.84 33.26
N PHE A 91 -22.07 0.10 32.56
CA PHE A 91 -23.48 -0.09 32.89
C PHE A 91 -23.84 -1.58 32.88
N LEU A 92 -24.64 -2.03 33.84
CA LEU A 92 -25.40 -3.27 33.71
C LEU A 92 -26.83 -2.92 33.28
N LEU A 93 -27.25 -3.40 32.12
CA LEU A 93 -28.57 -3.19 31.55
C LEU A 93 -29.45 -4.43 31.73
N LYS A 94 -30.78 -4.28 31.64
CA LYS A 94 -31.72 -5.40 31.52
C LYS A 94 -32.93 -4.98 30.71
N GLY A 95 -32.99 -5.39 29.45
CA GLY A 95 -34.01 -4.93 28.51
C GLY A 95 -33.94 -3.42 28.29
N GLY A 96 -32.73 -2.88 28.11
CA GLY A 96 -32.46 -1.44 27.94
C GLY A 96 -32.44 -0.61 29.23
N MET A 97 -33.07 -1.06 30.33
CA MET A 97 -33.04 -0.34 31.61
C MET A 97 -31.70 -0.50 32.32
N ILE A 98 -31.12 0.60 32.80
CA ILE A 98 -29.92 0.59 33.66
C ILE A 98 -30.29 0.03 35.04
N LEU A 99 -29.64 -1.06 35.44
CA LEU A 99 -29.77 -1.64 36.79
C LEU A 99 -28.70 -1.10 37.75
N ALA A 100 -27.48 -0.90 37.24
CA ALA A 100 -26.35 -0.42 38.02
C ALA A 100 -25.30 0.23 37.10
N THR A 101 -24.50 1.14 37.65
CA THR A 101 -23.38 1.76 36.96
C THR A 101 -22.11 1.66 37.81
N ALA A 102 -20.95 1.72 37.16
CA ALA A 102 -19.69 1.98 37.84
C ALA A 102 -19.00 3.17 37.16
N PRO A 103 -18.71 4.27 37.91
CA PRO A 103 -17.84 5.30 37.40
C PRO A 103 -16.45 4.70 37.13
N SER A 104 -15.73 5.36 36.23
CA SER A 104 -14.33 5.09 35.93
C SER A 104 -13.58 6.41 35.98
N SER A 105 -12.40 6.44 36.59
CA SER A 105 -11.46 7.57 36.52
C SER A 105 -10.79 7.68 35.15
N VAL A 106 -10.88 6.62 34.33
CA VAL A 106 -10.30 6.53 32.99
C VAL A 106 -11.42 6.35 31.96
N SER A 107 -11.37 7.10 30.86
CA SER A 107 -12.29 6.89 29.74
C SER A 107 -11.94 5.59 29.01
N LEU A 108 -12.80 4.57 29.15
CA LEU A 108 -12.65 3.28 28.49
C LEU A 108 -13.14 3.35 27.04
N SER A 109 -12.46 2.65 26.13
CA SER A 109 -12.82 2.53 24.71
C SER A 109 -13.48 1.19 24.37
N GLY A 110 -13.30 0.14 25.18
CA GLY A 110 -13.93 -1.15 24.96
C GLY A 110 -13.76 -2.15 26.12
N PHE A 111 -14.40 -3.31 25.99
CA PHE A 111 -14.30 -4.43 26.94
C PHE A 111 -14.61 -5.79 26.28
N SER A 112 -14.26 -6.87 26.97
CA SER A 112 -14.55 -8.26 26.58
C SER A 112 -14.64 -9.14 27.84
N SER A 113 -15.58 -10.09 27.89
CA SER A 113 -15.56 -11.12 28.94
C SER A 113 -14.36 -12.06 28.81
N VAL A 114 -13.81 -12.45 29.95
CA VAL A 114 -12.73 -13.43 30.06
C VAL A 114 -13.36 -14.78 30.40
N PRO A 115 -13.15 -15.83 29.60
CA PRO A 115 -13.63 -17.18 29.92
C PRO A 115 -13.08 -17.71 31.25
N GLU A 116 -13.86 -18.55 31.93
CA GLU A 116 -13.48 -19.14 33.23
C GLU A 116 -12.14 -19.90 33.18
N ARG A 117 -11.83 -20.55 32.04
CA ARG A 117 -10.54 -21.22 31.78
C ARG A 117 -9.31 -20.29 31.82
N LEU A 118 -9.51 -18.98 31.75
CA LEU A 118 -8.48 -17.94 31.85
C LEU A 118 -8.57 -17.16 33.19
N GLY A 119 -9.26 -17.72 34.18
CA GLY A 119 -9.50 -17.12 35.49
C GLY A 119 -10.73 -16.20 35.55
N GLY A 120 -11.54 -16.13 34.49
CA GLY A 120 -12.79 -15.38 34.48
C GLY A 120 -12.63 -13.86 34.58
N GLY A 121 -13.79 -13.19 34.71
CA GLY A 121 -13.90 -11.74 34.83
C GLY A 121 -14.02 -11.03 33.47
N TYR A 122 -13.45 -9.84 33.38
CA TYR A 122 -13.52 -8.97 32.21
C TYR A 122 -12.15 -8.33 31.93
N LEU A 123 -11.81 -8.18 30.65
CA LEU A 123 -10.83 -7.22 30.18
C LEU A 123 -11.55 -5.95 29.75
N LEU A 124 -10.97 -4.80 30.08
CA LEU A 124 -11.43 -3.48 29.69
C LEU A 124 -10.21 -2.68 29.27
N TRP A 125 -10.35 -1.73 28.34
CA TRP A 125 -9.20 -0.94 27.86
C TRP A 125 -9.55 0.51 27.63
N SER A 126 -8.53 1.37 27.73
CA SER A 126 -8.52 2.76 27.30
C SER A 126 -7.71 2.90 26.00
N ARG A 127 -7.31 4.13 25.64
CA ARG A 127 -6.37 4.37 24.54
C ARG A 127 -4.93 3.95 24.83
N GLU A 128 -4.57 3.74 26.09
CA GLU A 128 -3.18 3.61 26.53
C GLU A 128 -2.94 2.37 27.41
N GLN A 129 -3.99 1.79 28.01
CA GLN A 129 -3.85 0.80 29.06
C GLN A 129 -5.01 -0.22 29.08
N VAL A 130 -4.66 -1.45 29.41
CA VAL A 130 -5.54 -2.60 29.58
C VAL A 130 -5.71 -2.90 31.07
N TYR A 131 -6.94 -3.18 31.46
CA TYR A 131 -7.37 -3.44 32.82
C TYR A 131 -8.04 -4.82 32.91
N ARG A 132 -7.80 -5.53 34.02
CA ARG A 132 -8.61 -6.67 34.46
C ARG A 132 -9.61 -6.20 35.51
N ALA A 133 -10.83 -6.75 35.48
CA ALA A 133 -11.78 -6.63 36.57
C ALA A 133 -12.42 -8.01 36.84
N THR A 134 -12.58 -8.37 38.12
CA THR A 134 -13.19 -9.66 38.51
C THR A 134 -14.70 -9.72 38.22
N THR A 135 -15.37 -8.57 38.22
CA THR A 135 -16.75 -8.38 37.78
C THR A 135 -16.84 -7.13 36.91
N PHE A 136 -17.85 -7.01 36.05
CA PHE A 136 -17.92 -5.91 35.07
C PHE A 136 -17.91 -4.52 35.71
N LEU A 137 -18.55 -4.37 36.88
CA LEU A 137 -18.61 -3.13 37.65
C LEU A 137 -17.54 -3.05 38.76
N GLY A 138 -16.66 -4.04 38.88
CA GLY A 138 -15.63 -4.11 39.92
C GLY A 138 -14.50 -3.06 39.76
N PRO A 139 -13.51 -3.06 40.66
CA PRO A 139 -12.31 -2.22 40.50
C PRO A 139 -11.55 -2.60 39.22
N LEU A 140 -10.89 -1.62 38.63
CA LEU A 140 -10.00 -1.81 37.48
C LEU A 140 -8.56 -2.00 37.98
N SER A 141 -7.95 -3.15 37.69
CA SER A 141 -6.53 -3.39 37.94
C SER A 141 -5.77 -3.29 36.62
N PRO A 142 -4.83 -2.35 36.44
CA PRO A 142 -4.03 -2.26 35.21
C PRO A 142 -3.12 -3.49 35.07
N ILE A 143 -2.98 -3.99 33.84
CA ILE A 143 -2.19 -5.20 33.54
C ILE A 143 -1.25 -5.08 32.33
N ALA A 144 -1.49 -4.13 31.42
CA ALA A 144 -0.59 -3.85 30.30
C ALA A 144 -0.79 -2.40 29.81
N SER A 145 0.28 -1.72 29.41
CA SER A 145 0.22 -0.38 28.80
C SER A 145 0.38 -0.51 27.28
N VAL A 146 -0.74 -0.67 26.57
CA VAL A 146 -0.81 -0.80 25.10
C VAL A 146 -2.15 -0.30 24.57
N SER A 147 -2.16 0.27 23.37
CA SER A 147 -3.37 0.82 22.73
C SER A 147 -4.20 -0.28 22.07
N VAL A 148 -5.26 -0.74 22.73
CA VAL A 148 -6.12 -1.83 22.24
C VAL A 148 -7.29 -1.28 21.42
N HIS A 149 -7.52 -1.88 20.26
CA HIS A 149 -8.71 -1.67 19.43
C HIS A 149 -9.77 -2.75 19.67
N GLY A 150 -9.34 -4.00 19.89
CA GLY A 150 -10.21 -5.11 20.28
C GLY A 150 -9.48 -6.18 21.08
N ALA A 151 -10.20 -6.88 21.96
CA ALA A 151 -9.70 -8.05 22.68
C ALA A 151 -10.68 -9.21 22.53
N GLN A 152 -10.16 -10.42 22.30
CA GLN A 152 -10.96 -11.64 22.19
C GLN A 152 -10.24 -12.87 22.73
N PRO A 153 -10.94 -13.83 23.36
CA PRO A 153 -10.34 -15.08 23.83
C PRO A 153 -9.73 -15.90 22.67
N TRP A 154 -8.48 -16.32 22.86
CA TRP A 154 -7.66 -16.96 21.85
C TRP A 154 -6.88 -18.11 22.44
N LEU A 155 -7.28 -19.34 22.10
CA LEU A 155 -6.68 -20.58 22.58
C LEU A 155 -6.55 -20.59 24.11
N ASP A 156 -5.35 -20.36 24.62
CA ASP A 156 -4.97 -20.43 26.02
C ASP A 156 -4.70 -19.06 26.68
N GLY A 157 -5.00 -17.95 25.99
CA GLY A 157 -4.95 -16.58 26.49
C GLY A 157 -5.98 -15.65 25.83
N MET A 158 -5.71 -14.34 25.84
CA MET A 158 -6.53 -13.33 25.12
C MET A 158 -5.71 -12.72 23.98
N LEU A 159 -6.23 -12.74 22.76
CA LEU A 159 -5.67 -12.00 21.63
C LEU A 159 -6.11 -10.53 21.74
N LEU A 160 -5.13 -9.64 21.83
CA LEU A 160 -5.31 -8.20 21.75
C LEU A 160 -4.90 -7.73 20.34
N THR A 161 -5.83 -7.05 19.66
CA THR A 161 -5.57 -6.33 18.42
C THR A 161 -5.28 -4.88 18.78
N THR A 162 -4.07 -4.41 18.47
CA THR A 162 -3.55 -3.10 18.83
C THR A 162 -3.05 -2.37 17.59
N SER A 163 -2.80 -1.06 17.68
CA SER A 163 -2.10 -0.34 16.61
C SER A 163 -0.74 -0.99 16.31
N SER A 164 0.05 -1.36 17.33
CA SER A 164 1.34 -2.02 17.16
C SER A 164 1.29 -3.48 16.63
N GLY A 165 0.12 -4.02 16.28
CA GLY A 165 -0.07 -5.39 15.81
C GLY A 165 -0.90 -6.29 16.74
N SER A 166 -0.72 -7.60 16.62
CA SER A 166 -1.48 -8.64 17.34
C SER A 166 -0.65 -9.27 18.46
N PHE A 167 -1.16 -9.23 19.69
CA PHE A 167 -0.47 -9.71 20.89
C PHE A 167 -1.29 -10.76 21.64
N LEU A 168 -0.61 -11.75 22.22
CA LEU A 168 -1.20 -12.70 23.17
C LEU A 168 -0.95 -12.21 24.60
N LEU A 169 -2.02 -11.98 25.34
CA LEU A 169 -2.01 -11.69 26.76
C LEU A 169 -2.31 -12.98 27.55
N ASP A 170 -1.32 -13.49 28.27
CA ASP A 170 -1.49 -14.67 29.14
C ASP A 170 -2.06 -14.23 30.51
N LEU A 171 -3.31 -14.58 30.77
CA LEU A 171 -4.03 -14.26 32.00
C LEU A 171 -3.89 -15.31 33.12
N ARG A 172 -3.12 -16.39 32.88
CA ARG A 172 -2.87 -17.47 33.85
C ARG A 172 -1.52 -17.33 34.56
N ALA A 173 -0.58 -16.59 33.96
CA ALA A 173 0.66 -16.20 34.62
C ALA A 173 0.34 -15.37 35.88
N PRO A 174 1.11 -15.50 36.98
CA PRO A 174 0.87 -14.73 38.21
C PRO A 174 0.88 -13.21 37.98
N GLU A 175 1.78 -12.77 37.10
CA GLU A 175 1.79 -11.44 36.50
C GLU A 175 1.37 -11.58 35.03
N PRO A 176 0.27 -10.94 34.57
CA PRO A 176 -0.20 -11.08 33.19
C PRO A 176 0.83 -10.64 32.16
N ALA A 177 1.28 -11.58 31.32
CA ALA A 177 2.36 -11.33 30.36
C ALA A 177 1.81 -11.03 28.97
N LEU A 178 2.14 -9.85 28.42
CA LEU A 178 1.91 -9.54 27.01
C LEU A 178 3.07 -10.07 26.16
N ARG A 179 2.76 -10.83 25.10
CA ARG A 179 3.73 -11.41 24.17
C ARG A 179 3.29 -11.10 22.73
N PRO A 180 4.20 -10.76 21.79
CA PRO A 180 3.86 -10.73 20.37
C PRO A 180 3.27 -12.07 19.93
N LEU A 181 2.24 -12.05 19.09
CA LEU A 181 1.71 -13.29 18.52
C LEU A 181 2.77 -13.89 17.58
N ARG A 182 3.04 -15.20 17.69
CA ARG A 182 4.05 -15.93 16.89
C ARG A 182 3.83 -15.88 15.37
N TRP A 183 2.71 -15.36 14.91
CA TRP A 183 2.34 -15.22 13.51
C TRP A 183 2.11 -13.74 13.18
N PRO A 184 3.19 -12.95 12.94
CA PRO A 184 3.07 -11.65 12.29
C PRO A 184 2.29 -11.81 10.99
N GLY A 185 1.50 -10.81 10.61
CA GLY A 185 0.49 -10.95 9.55
C GLY A 185 -0.94 -11.06 10.07
N THR A 186 -1.16 -11.64 11.26
CA THR A 186 -2.50 -11.99 11.73
C THR A 186 -3.37 -10.75 12.02
N ALA A 187 -4.28 -10.45 11.08
CA ALA A 187 -5.23 -9.34 11.13
C ALA A 187 -6.52 -9.71 11.91
N GLN A 188 -6.92 -10.99 11.88
CA GLN A 188 -8.04 -11.50 12.67
C GLN A 188 -7.75 -12.91 13.18
N GLY A 189 -8.16 -13.23 14.41
CA GLY A 189 -8.06 -14.57 14.98
C GLY A 189 -9.20 -14.88 15.94
N ILE A 190 -10.00 -15.92 15.63
CA ILE A 190 -11.08 -16.40 16.50
C ILE A 190 -10.77 -17.82 16.94
N ALA A 191 -10.72 -18.03 18.27
CA ALA A 191 -10.68 -19.37 18.85
C ALA A 191 -12.06 -19.80 19.35
N LEU A 192 -12.46 -21.01 18.95
CA LEU A 192 -13.63 -21.70 19.46
C LEU A 192 -13.38 -22.11 20.92
N ASP A 193 -12.21 -22.69 21.18
CA ASP A 193 -11.80 -23.23 22.48
C ASP A 193 -10.27 -23.17 22.68
N THR A 194 -9.67 -24.12 23.39
CA THR A 194 -8.22 -24.23 23.65
C THR A 194 -7.46 -25.04 22.60
N GLN A 195 -8.15 -25.72 21.69
CA GLN A 195 -7.57 -26.57 20.65
C GLN A 195 -7.86 -26.02 19.26
N ARG A 196 -9.09 -25.54 19.03
CA ARG A 196 -9.61 -25.18 17.72
C ARG A 196 -9.66 -23.66 17.55
N ALA A 197 -8.92 -23.15 16.57
CA ALA A 197 -8.92 -21.74 16.20
C ALA A 197 -8.63 -21.50 14.71
N ALA A 198 -9.13 -20.38 14.20
CA ALA A 198 -8.85 -19.89 12.86
C ALA A 198 -8.16 -18.51 12.95
N ARG A 199 -7.15 -18.27 12.10
CA ARG A 199 -6.56 -16.94 11.88
C ARG A 199 -6.60 -16.58 10.40
N VAL A 200 -6.70 -15.29 10.12
CA VAL A 200 -6.61 -14.68 8.79
C VAL A 200 -5.51 -13.62 8.84
N ASP A 201 -4.61 -13.64 7.86
CA ASP A 201 -3.60 -12.61 7.70
C ASP A 201 -4.05 -11.45 6.80
N VAL A 202 -3.23 -10.41 6.69
CA VAL A 202 -3.50 -9.22 5.84
C VAL A 202 -3.74 -9.50 4.36
N LEU A 203 -3.29 -10.64 3.86
CA LEU A 203 -3.45 -11.06 2.46
C LEU A 203 -4.68 -11.97 2.28
N GLY A 204 -5.47 -12.19 3.33
CA GLY A 204 -6.59 -13.13 3.32
C GLY A 204 -6.14 -14.60 3.37
N ARG A 205 -4.86 -14.91 3.65
CA ARG A 205 -4.43 -16.29 3.89
C ARG A 205 -4.96 -16.72 5.24
N ALA A 206 -5.85 -17.71 5.24
CA ALA A 206 -6.33 -18.32 6.46
C ALA A 206 -5.48 -19.53 6.84
N ALA A 207 -5.25 -19.69 8.13
CA ALA A 207 -4.77 -20.94 8.70
C ALA A 207 -5.69 -21.37 9.85
N VAL A 208 -5.89 -22.68 10.00
CA VAL A 208 -6.63 -23.26 11.13
C VAL A 208 -5.76 -24.22 11.92
N THR A 209 -5.98 -24.27 13.23
CA THR A 209 -5.41 -25.27 14.14
C THR A 209 -6.54 -26.09 14.77
N LEU A 210 -6.24 -27.35 15.06
CA LEU A 210 -7.11 -28.30 15.77
C LEU A 210 -6.43 -28.86 17.04
N ASP A 211 -5.22 -28.40 17.38
CA ASP A 211 -4.31 -28.97 18.39
C ASP A 211 -3.71 -27.92 19.34
N GLY A 212 -4.35 -26.75 19.46
CA GLY A 212 -3.92 -25.69 20.36
C GLY A 212 -2.87 -24.74 19.76
N GLY A 213 -2.75 -24.72 18.43
CA GLY A 213 -1.77 -23.92 17.70
C GLY A 213 -0.39 -24.57 17.59
N ALA A 214 -0.28 -25.88 17.88
CA ALA A 214 0.94 -26.66 17.69
C ALA A 214 1.20 -26.94 16.21
N THR A 215 0.15 -27.21 15.43
CA THR A 215 0.17 -27.19 13.96
C THR A 215 -0.86 -26.22 13.40
N TRP A 216 -0.59 -25.71 12.19
CA TRP A 216 -1.47 -24.81 11.45
C TRP A 216 -1.59 -25.29 10.01
N ARG A 217 -2.83 -25.53 9.58
CA ARG A 217 -3.18 -25.90 8.20
C ARG A 217 -3.57 -24.64 7.43
N ASP A 218 -2.75 -24.26 6.45
CA ASP A 218 -3.05 -23.18 5.51
C ASP A 218 -4.21 -23.58 4.58
N LEU A 219 -5.21 -22.70 4.43
CA LEU A 219 -6.41 -22.92 3.61
C LEU A 219 -6.26 -22.45 2.17
N LEU A 220 -5.32 -21.55 1.88
CA LEU A 220 -4.95 -21.25 0.51
C LEU A 220 -4.25 -22.46 -0.10
N ALA A 221 -3.20 -22.96 0.55
CA ALA A 221 -2.44 -24.13 0.05
C ALA A 221 -3.27 -25.43 0.04
N THR A 222 -4.12 -25.68 1.05
CA THR A 222 -4.84 -26.98 1.16
C THR A 222 -6.31 -26.98 0.73
N LYS A 223 -6.85 -25.85 0.27
CA LYS A 223 -8.20 -25.73 -0.30
C LYS A 223 -8.31 -24.80 -1.52
N GLY A 224 -7.30 -23.99 -1.84
CA GLY A 224 -7.39 -22.93 -2.84
C GLY A 224 -8.24 -21.71 -2.40
N VAL A 225 -8.48 -21.56 -1.09
CA VAL A 225 -9.46 -20.59 -0.56
C VAL A 225 -8.79 -19.52 0.31
N MET A 226 -8.81 -18.28 -0.17
CA MET A 226 -8.57 -17.10 0.68
C MET A 226 -9.84 -16.73 1.45
N ILE A 227 -9.68 -16.35 2.72
CA ILE A 227 -10.76 -15.98 3.63
C ILE A 227 -10.68 -14.48 3.89
N ARG A 228 -11.80 -13.79 3.72
CA ARG A 228 -11.96 -12.35 3.96
C ARG A 228 -12.35 -12.03 5.40
N ALA A 229 -13.06 -12.92 6.10
CA ALA A 229 -13.48 -12.67 7.47
C ALA A 229 -13.71 -13.96 8.23
N LEU A 230 -13.39 -13.91 9.53
CA LEU A 230 -13.88 -14.84 10.53
C LEU A 230 -15.11 -14.23 11.21
N THR A 231 -16.10 -15.04 11.56
CA THR A 231 -17.26 -14.61 12.35
C THR A 231 -17.57 -15.68 13.40
N PRO A 232 -17.73 -15.33 14.68
CA PRO A 232 -18.07 -16.30 15.71
C PRO A 232 -19.53 -16.73 15.57
N GLY A 233 -19.79 -18.03 15.62
CA GLY A 233 -21.13 -18.60 15.73
C GLY A 233 -21.31 -19.32 17.07
N ASP A 234 -22.53 -19.78 17.33
CA ASP A 234 -22.78 -20.66 18.48
C ASP A 234 -22.16 -22.04 18.20
N GLY A 235 -21.15 -22.42 18.98
CA GLY A 235 -20.41 -23.68 18.81
C GLY A 235 -19.49 -23.78 17.58
N LEU A 236 -19.29 -22.71 16.79
CA LEU A 236 -18.46 -22.74 15.57
C LEU A 236 -17.78 -21.38 15.26
N VAL A 237 -16.83 -21.40 14.32
CA VAL A 237 -16.34 -20.19 13.63
C VAL A 237 -16.66 -20.32 12.14
N VAL A 238 -17.27 -19.28 11.57
CA VAL A 238 -17.53 -19.16 10.13
C VAL A 238 -16.34 -18.49 9.46
N LEU A 239 -15.80 -19.11 8.40
CA LEU A 239 -14.70 -18.59 7.59
C LEU A 239 -15.26 -18.17 6.22
N HIS A 240 -15.44 -16.88 6.01
CA HIS A 240 -16.06 -16.31 4.81
C HIS A 240 -15.04 -16.16 3.66
N PRO A 241 -15.18 -16.88 2.53
CA PRO A 241 -14.24 -16.79 1.42
C PRO A 241 -14.27 -15.42 0.72
N ALA A 242 -13.13 -15.00 0.17
CA ALA A 242 -12.99 -13.71 -0.50
C ALA A 242 -13.75 -13.59 -1.84
N LYS A 243 -14.03 -14.72 -2.51
CA LYS A 243 -14.78 -14.77 -3.78
C LYS A 243 -15.69 -16.01 -3.84
N GLY A 244 -17.00 -15.79 -3.99
CA GLY A 244 -17.99 -16.74 -4.57
C GLY A 244 -18.20 -18.12 -3.92
N GLY A 245 -17.36 -18.56 -2.98
CA GLY A 245 -17.45 -19.85 -2.33
C GLY A 245 -18.47 -19.93 -1.20
N HIS A 246 -18.73 -21.14 -0.73
CA HIS A 246 -19.44 -21.38 0.52
C HIS A 246 -18.49 -21.07 1.69
N PRO A 247 -19.00 -20.61 2.84
CA PRO A 247 -18.18 -20.51 4.04
C PRO A 247 -17.64 -21.90 4.44
N LEU A 248 -16.41 -21.92 4.95
CA LEU A 248 -15.89 -23.07 5.67
C LEU A 248 -16.27 -22.92 7.15
N LEU A 249 -16.60 -24.02 7.82
CA LEU A 249 -17.01 -24.02 9.21
C LEU A 249 -15.96 -24.72 10.05
N LEU A 250 -15.37 -24.01 11.02
CA LEU A 250 -14.56 -24.62 12.06
C LEU A 250 -15.48 -24.97 13.24
N THR A 251 -15.86 -26.23 13.32
CA THR A 251 -16.75 -26.80 14.36
C THR A 251 -15.93 -27.51 15.44
N ALA A 252 -16.58 -28.21 16.38
CA ALA A 252 -15.89 -29.09 17.32
C ALA A 252 -15.26 -30.30 16.59
N GLU A 253 -15.91 -30.80 15.56
CA GLU A 253 -15.54 -31.96 14.75
C GLU A 253 -14.35 -31.67 13.82
N GLY A 254 -14.10 -30.39 13.51
CA GLY A 254 -12.94 -29.91 12.76
C GLY A 254 -13.32 -28.87 11.71
N LEU A 255 -12.55 -28.83 10.61
CA LEU A 255 -12.85 -27.96 9.47
C LEU A 255 -13.80 -28.67 8.48
N VAL A 256 -15.06 -28.24 8.47
CA VAL A 256 -16.13 -28.75 7.61
C VAL A 256 -16.37 -27.81 6.42
N ASP A 257 -16.80 -28.40 5.31
CA ASP A 257 -17.21 -27.72 4.07
C ASP A 257 -18.73 -27.87 3.93
N GLU A 258 -19.47 -26.75 3.94
CA GLU A 258 -20.95 -26.77 3.94
C GLU A 258 -21.55 -27.66 2.87
N ARG A 259 -20.89 -27.79 1.71
CA ARG A 259 -21.38 -28.59 0.57
C ARG A 259 -21.66 -30.05 0.91
N LYS A 260 -21.10 -30.58 2.00
CA LYS A 260 -21.32 -31.97 2.44
C LYS A 260 -22.43 -32.15 3.49
N GLU A 261 -22.92 -31.09 4.13
CA GLU A 261 -23.83 -31.20 5.30
C GLU A 261 -25.17 -30.44 5.19
N VAL A 262 -25.52 -29.90 4.02
CA VAL A 262 -26.79 -29.17 3.75
C VAL A 262 -28.06 -29.97 4.11
N ALA A 263 -27.95 -31.28 4.37
CA ALA A 263 -29.03 -32.14 4.86
C ALA A 263 -29.53 -31.79 6.28
N LEU A 264 -28.70 -31.23 7.17
CA LEU A 264 -29.01 -31.15 8.61
C LEU A 264 -29.48 -29.77 9.11
N SER A 265 -28.89 -28.67 8.66
CA SER A 265 -29.06 -27.34 9.31
C SER A 265 -30.04 -26.39 8.60
N ARG A 266 -31.34 -26.74 8.57
CA ARG A 266 -32.41 -25.84 8.06
C ARG A 266 -32.70 -24.59 8.93
N SER A 267 -32.02 -24.44 10.07
CA SER A 267 -32.20 -23.36 11.03
C SER A 267 -31.14 -22.25 10.94
N PHE A 268 -30.03 -22.46 10.23
CA PHE A 268 -28.96 -21.45 10.15
C PHE A 268 -29.40 -20.29 9.24
N ARG A 269 -29.84 -19.20 9.87
CA ARG A 269 -29.85 -17.88 9.24
C ARG A 269 -28.60 -17.14 9.71
N PRO A 270 -27.71 -16.70 8.82
CA PRO A 270 -26.66 -15.78 9.22
C PRO A 270 -27.33 -14.51 9.76
N ASP A 271 -27.04 -14.13 11.00
CA ASP A 271 -27.54 -12.89 11.56
C ASP A 271 -26.87 -11.73 10.80
N GLN A 272 -27.65 -10.98 10.01
CA GLN A 272 -27.12 -9.99 9.07
C GLN A 272 -26.53 -8.75 9.76
N ARG A 273 -26.53 -8.72 11.10
CA ARG A 273 -25.78 -7.78 11.93
C ARG A 273 -24.28 -8.11 11.93
N LEU A 274 -23.64 -7.92 10.77
CA LEU A 274 -22.21 -7.66 10.73
C LEU A 274 -21.95 -6.38 11.52
N ASP A 275 -21.34 -6.52 12.69
CA ASP A 275 -21.01 -5.37 13.55
C ASP A 275 -19.93 -4.53 12.86
N ALA A 276 -20.32 -3.35 12.37
CA ALA A 276 -19.45 -2.46 11.62
C ALA A 276 -18.19 -2.06 12.40
N SER A 277 -18.22 -2.18 13.73
CA SER A 277 -17.12 -1.90 14.66
C SER A 277 -15.89 -2.79 14.47
N VAL A 278 -16.04 -3.97 13.85
CA VAL A 278 -14.92 -4.89 13.55
C VAL A 278 -14.98 -5.37 12.09
N LEU A 279 -15.50 -4.54 11.19
CA LEU A 279 -15.12 -4.64 9.78
C LEU A 279 -13.69 -4.13 9.64
N LEU A 280 -12.74 -5.04 9.41
CA LEU A 280 -11.49 -4.67 8.73
C LEU A 280 -11.88 -3.90 7.46
N PRO A 281 -11.28 -2.73 7.15
CA PRO A 281 -11.49 -2.07 5.87
C PRO A 281 -11.15 -3.12 4.80
N ALA A 282 -12.14 -3.42 3.94
CA ALA A 282 -12.30 -4.74 3.33
C ALA A 282 -10.94 -5.32 2.93
N PRO A 283 -10.50 -6.43 3.57
CA PRO A 283 -9.11 -6.85 3.53
C PRO A 283 -8.70 -6.90 2.08
N LEU A 284 -7.59 -6.24 1.77
CA LEU A 284 -7.15 -5.96 0.40
C LEU A 284 -7.48 -7.19 -0.43
N VAL A 285 -8.37 -7.04 -1.42
CA VAL A 285 -8.73 -8.15 -2.29
C VAL A 285 -7.59 -8.30 -3.30
N VAL A 286 -6.42 -8.62 -2.74
CA VAL A 286 -5.29 -9.31 -3.34
C VAL A 286 -5.87 -10.63 -3.83
N SER A 287 -6.56 -10.54 -4.97
CA SER A 287 -6.68 -11.68 -5.83
C SER A 287 -5.28 -12.21 -6.09
N SER A 288 -5.18 -13.50 -6.38
CA SER A 288 -3.93 -14.12 -6.84
C SER A 288 -3.23 -13.38 -7.98
N ARG A 289 -3.91 -12.44 -8.66
CA ARG A 289 -3.44 -11.68 -9.84
C ARG A 289 -3.29 -10.17 -9.63
N SER A 290 -3.48 -9.66 -8.41
CA SER A 290 -3.47 -8.21 -8.15
C SER A 290 -2.33 -7.85 -7.23
N LEU A 291 -1.50 -6.93 -7.72
CA LEU A 291 -0.28 -6.42 -7.14
C LEU A 291 -0.52 -5.97 -5.69
N ALA A 292 0.45 -6.19 -4.80
CA ALA A 292 0.40 -5.62 -3.47
C ALA A 292 0.50 -4.08 -3.57
N PRO A 293 0.02 -3.30 -2.58
CA PRO A 293 0.29 -1.86 -2.56
C PRO A 293 1.79 -1.59 -2.64
N GLU A 294 2.19 -0.55 -3.36
CA GLU A 294 3.59 -0.17 -3.54
C GLU A 294 4.35 -0.03 -2.21
N LEU A 295 3.65 0.45 -1.17
CA LEU A 295 4.15 0.50 0.21
C LEU A 295 4.63 -0.87 0.73
N VAL A 296 3.87 -1.93 0.44
CA VAL A 296 4.16 -3.31 0.86
C VAL A 296 5.27 -3.91 -0.01
N GLN A 297 5.29 -3.59 -1.30
CA GLN A 297 6.38 -3.96 -2.22
C GLN A 297 7.72 -3.41 -1.72
N ARG A 298 7.81 -2.07 -1.55
CA ARG A 298 9.00 -1.39 -1.03
C ARG A 298 9.37 -1.88 0.38
N ALA A 299 8.39 -2.11 1.27
CA ALA A 299 8.66 -2.66 2.59
C ALA A 299 9.31 -4.05 2.53
N VAL A 300 8.89 -4.93 1.60
CA VAL A 300 9.48 -6.27 1.44
C VAL A 300 10.81 -6.24 0.67
N ALA A 301 10.99 -5.33 -0.30
CA ALA A 301 12.27 -5.15 -1.01
C ALA A 301 13.36 -4.52 -0.13
N THR A 302 13.01 -3.62 0.78
CA THR A 302 13.97 -2.74 1.48
C THR A 302 14.02 -2.90 3.00
N GLY A 303 12.96 -3.38 3.64
CA GLY A 303 12.75 -3.29 5.09
C GLY A 303 12.99 -4.58 5.89
N GLY A 304 12.59 -4.56 7.16
CA GLY A 304 12.73 -5.70 8.08
C GLY A 304 11.76 -5.69 9.25
N VAL A 305 11.64 -6.84 9.92
CA VAL A 305 10.71 -7.08 11.04
C VAL A 305 11.14 -6.29 12.29
N LEU A 306 10.26 -5.45 12.84
CA LEU A 306 10.50 -4.86 14.16
C LEU A 306 10.36 -5.93 15.27
N PRO A 307 11.40 -6.16 16.11
CA PRO A 307 11.42 -7.28 17.05
C PRO A 307 10.41 -7.17 18.20
N TRP A 308 9.75 -6.02 18.36
CA TRP A 308 8.82 -5.70 19.45
C TRP A 308 7.33 -5.90 19.10
N GLY A 309 7.00 -6.37 17.88
CA GLY A 309 5.59 -6.66 17.52
C GLY A 309 5.32 -7.11 16.09
N GLY A 310 6.32 -7.12 15.19
CA GLY A 310 6.08 -7.37 13.78
C GLY A 310 5.42 -6.19 13.07
N ALA A 311 5.94 -4.97 13.29
CA ALA A 311 5.76 -3.87 12.36
C ALA A 311 6.86 -3.92 11.28
N LEU A 312 6.64 -3.27 10.14
CA LEU A 312 7.57 -3.14 9.02
C LEU A 312 7.85 -1.65 8.80
N ALA A 313 9.09 -1.21 8.94
CA ALA A 313 9.46 0.16 8.55
C ALA A 313 9.77 0.20 7.05
N THR A 314 9.21 1.18 6.34
CA THR A 314 9.53 1.51 4.95
C THR A 314 9.59 3.02 4.78
N ALA A 315 10.47 3.52 3.92
CA ALA A 315 10.27 4.86 3.38
C ALA A 315 9.17 4.83 2.31
N VAL A 316 8.50 5.95 2.10
CA VAL A 316 7.40 6.10 1.12
C VAL A 316 7.72 7.18 0.10
N ASP A 317 8.17 8.33 0.61
CA ASP A 317 8.62 9.47 -0.15
C ASP A 317 9.93 9.99 0.47
N GLU A 318 10.44 11.09 -0.09
CA GLU A 318 11.69 11.74 0.33
C GLU A 318 11.61 12.45 1.70
N ALA A 319 10.49 12.32 2.42
CA ALA A 319 10.22 12.99 3.68
C ALA A 319 9.43 12.16 4.72
N ARG A 320 9.09 10.89 4.45
CA ARG A 320 8.28 10.06 5.34
C ARG A 320 8.79 8.63 5.47
N VAL A 321 8.91 8.21 6.74
CA VAL A 321 8.98 6.80 7.12
C VAL A 321 7.58 6.35 7.52
N SER A 322 7.01 5.43 6.76
CA SER A 322 5.81 4.70 7.18
C SER A 322 6.21 3.45 7.93
N LEU A 323 5.71 3.30 9.14
CA LEU A 323 5.69 2.02 9.82
C LEU A 323 4.39 1.31 9.49
N LEU A 324 4.43 0.41 8.50
CA LEU A 324 3.35 -0.55 8.27
C LEU A 324 3.28 -1.53 9.44
N SER A 325 2.15 -2.19 9.61
CA SER A 325 2.11 -3.41 10.41
C SER A 325 2.39 -4.62 9.51
N ALA A 326 2.92 -5.71 10.04
CA ALA A 326 2.68 -6.99 9.38
C ALA A 326 1.19 -7.35 9.48
N ALA A 327 0.51 -7.01 10.59
CA ALA A 327 -0.90 -7.33 10.87
C ALA A 327 -1.93 -6.38 10.22
N GLY A 328 -1.50 -5.42 9.40
CA GLY A 328 -2.34 -4.51 8.62
C GLY A 328 -1.51 -3.82 7.53
N PRO A 329 -1.95 -3.78 6.26
CA PRO A 329 -1.18 -3.19 5.14
C PRO A 329 -1.14 -1.64 5.18
N TRP A 330 -1.65 -1.05 6.27
CA TRP A 330 -1.74 0.38 6.50
C TRP A 330 -0.52 0.87 7.27
N PRO A 331 -0.06 2.11 7.03
CA PRO A 331 0.85 2.77 7.97
C PRO A 331 0.15 2.91 9.33
N LEU A 332 0.70 2.24 10.33
CA LEU A 332 0.37 2.43 11.75
C LEU A 332 0.72 3.84 12.20
N GLN A 333 1.83 4.35 11.65
CA GLN A 333 2.30 5.70 11.85
C GLN A 333 3.11 6.13 10.63
N GLU A 334 2.71 7.24 10.02
CA GLU A 334 3.61 8.04 9.18
C GLU A 334 4.42 8.94 10.11
N VAL A 335 5.73 8.78 10.09
CA VAL A 335 6.67 9.68 10.74
C VAL A 335 7.20 10.61 9.67
N GLY A 336 6.73 11.86 9.69
CA GLY A 336 7.37 12.93 8.93
C GLY A 336 8.79 13.10 9.43
N LEU A 337 9.75 12.89 8.55
CA LEU A 337 11.15 13.20 8.81
C LEU A 337 11.31 14.72 8.97
N PRO A 338 12.29 15.20 9.76
CA PRO A 338 12.59 16.62 9.84
C PRO A 338 13.00 17.12 8.46
N GLN A 339 12.10 17.87 7.80
CA GLN A 339 12.29 18.29 6.41
C GLN A 339 13.34 19.40 6.32
N ASN A 340 14.29 19.25 5.41
CA ASN A 340 14.84 20.39 4.69
C ASN A 340 13.86 20.73 3.55
N GLU A 341 13.47 22.00 3.42
CA GLU A 341 12.53 22.43 2.37
C GLU A 341 13.15 22.46 0.95
N SER A 342 14.39 21.96 0.80
CA SER A 342 15.27 22.26 -0.35
C SER A 342 15.78 21.04 -1.13
N GLY A 343 15.70 19.82 -0.60
CA GLY A 343 16.29 18.64 -1.25
C GLY A 343 15.76 17.32 -0.72
N GLY A 344 15.40 16.41 -1.63
CA GLY A 344 14.79 15.12 -1.32
C GLY A 344 15.77 14.12 -0.70
N GLY A 345 15.45 13.61 0.49
CA GLY A 345 16.26 12.61 1.18
C GLY A 345 15.71 11.20 0.98
N ARG A 346 16.38 10.36 0.19
CA ARG A 346 16.01 8.93 0.05
C ARG A 346 16.32 8.19 1.35
N CYS A 347 15.33 7.52 1.94
CA CYS A 347 15.47 6.75 3.18
C CYS A 347 15.19 5.25 2.98
N GLN A 348 15.76 4.40 3.82
CA GLN A 348 15.58 2.95 3.84
C GLN A 348 15.70 2.42 5.27
N ALA A 349 14.78 1.54 5.67
CA ALA A 349 14.84 0.89 6.98
C ALA A 349 15.88 -0.24 7.02
N VAL A 350 16.56 -0.41 8.15
CA VAL A 350 17.58 -1.44 8.38
C VAL A 350 17.42 -2.01 9.78
N ILE A 351 17.63 -3.31 9.97
CA ILE A 351 17.66 -3.95 11.30
C ILE A 351 19.11 -4.11 11.73
N ALA A 352 19.54 -3.36 12.74
CA ALA A 352 20.91 -3.35 13.24
C ALA A 352 20.95 -3.90 14.69
N GLY A 353 20.76 -5.21 14.79
CA GLY A 353 20.59 -5.96 16.03
C GLY A 353 19.12 -6.00 16.42
N GLU A 354 18.79 -5.79 17.69
CA GLU A 354 17.39 -5.54 18.10
C GLU A 354 16.91 -4.11 17.79
N VAL A 355 17.80 -3.23 17.30
CA VAL A 355 17.51 -1.82 17.04
C VAL A 355 17.15 -1.60 15.56
N PRO A 356 15.91 -1.17 15.26
CA PRO A 356 15.58 -0.69 13.93
C PRO A 356 16.15 0.70 13.67
N LEU A 357 16.82 0.83 12.55
CA LEU A 357 17.38 2.06 12.01
C LEU A 357 16.63 2.47 10.75
N VAL A 358 16.75 3.74 10.39
CA VAL A 358 16.48 4.26 9.06
C VAL A 358 17.76 4.95 8.59
N ALA A 359 18.39 4.37 7.58
CA ALA A 359 19.45 5.01 6.83
C ALA A 359 18.82 6.02 5.87
N CYS A 360 19.38 7.22 5.76
CA CYS A 360 18.91 8.23 4.83
C CYS A 360 20.08 8.90 4.12
N PHE A 361 19.93 9.12 2.82
CA PHE A 361 20.75 10.04 2.06
C PHE A 361 20.24 11.47 2.18
N ILE A 362 21.17 12.41 2.15
CA ILE A 362 20.96 13.84 2.01
C ILE A 362 21.93 14.37 0.96
N GLU A 363 21.66 15.55 0.39
CA GLU A 363 22.40 16.12 -0.76
C GLU A 363 23.94 16.07 -0.64
N LYS A 364 24.47 16.16 0.58
CA LYS A 364 25.92 16.20 0.86
C LYS A 364 26.48 14.94 1.53
N GLY A 365 25.64 13.97 1.92
CA GLY A 365 26.09 12.80 2.68
C GLY A 365 24.98 11.91 3.20
N GLY A 366 25.10 11.43 4.44
CA GLY A 366 24.16 10.47 5.01
C GLY A 366 23.80 10.76 6.46
N MET A 367 22.67 10.22 6.91
CA MET A 367 22.32 10.14 8.32
C MET A 367 21.73 8.78 8.67
N VAL A 368 21.79 8.43 9.95
CA VAL A 368 21.13 7.24 10.51
C VAL A 368 20.23 7.70 11.64
N LEU A 369 18.94 7.47 11.46
CA LEU A 369 17.94 7.65 12.50
C LEU A 369 17.68 6.30 13.18
N ARG A 370 17.54 6.31 14.49
CA ARG A 370 17.13 5.17 15.31
C ARG A 370 15.64 5.31 15.63
N LEU A 371 14.87 4.26 15.34
CA LEU A 371 13.46 4.21 15.72
C LEU A 371 13.35 3.68 17.15
N THR A 372 13.00 4.55 18.09
CA THR A 372 12.74 4.15 19.49
C THR A 372 11.37 3.47 19.62
N ARG A 373 11.03 2.97 20.81
CA ARG A 373 9.68 2.45 21.09
C ARG A 373 8.58 3.51 20.92
N ALA A 374 8.92 4.79 21.04
CA ALA A 374 8.05 5.92 20.73
C ALA A 374 8.34 6.39 19.30
N LEU A 375 7.64 5.81 18.32
CA LEU A 375 7.86 6.06 16.89
C LEU A 375 7.70 7.54 16.46
N GLY A 376 7.02 8.36 17.26
CA GLY A 376 6.94 9.81 17.03
C GLY A 376 8.25 10.57 17.28
N GLU A 377 9.25 9.94 17.90
CA GLU A 377 10.54 10.53 18.24
C GLU A 377 11.67 9.61 17.72
N PRO A 378 11.97 9.66 16.40
CA PRO A 378 13.18 9.06 15.85
C PRO A 378 14.41 9.84 16.35
N SER A 379 15.36 9.17 16.99
CA SER A 379 16.59 9.81 17.48
C SER A 379 17.71 9.71 16.45
N LEU A 380 18.43 10.80 16.21
CA LEU A 380 19.60 10.78 15.32
C LEU A 380 20.73 9.96 15.98
N GLU A 381 21.18 8.90 15.32
CA GLU A 381 22.25 8.01 15.81
C GLU A 381 23.61 8.31 15.16
N ALA A 382 23.64 8.79 13.90
CA ALA A 382 24.85 9.26 13.23
C ALA A 382 24.57 10.20 12.06
N THR A 383 25.58 11.00 11.71
CA THR A 383 25.67 11.81 10.48
C THR A 383 27.03 11.57 9.81
N PHE A 384 27.04 11.69 8.48
CA PHE A 384 28.21 11.50 7.63
C PHE A 384 28.31 12.70 6.67
N PRO A 385 29.42 13.47 6.70
CA PRO A 385 29.54 14.76 6.00
C PRO A 385 29.86 14.63 4.50
N GLU A 386 30.04 13.41 3.99
CA GLU A 386 30.44 13.11 2.62
C GLU A 386 29.41 12.17 1.95
N ARG A 387 29.21 12.32 0.64
CA ARG A 387 28.43 11.38 -0.18
C ARG A 387 29.08 10.00 -0.14
N GLY A 388 28.27 8.97 0.12
CA GLY A 388 28.76 7.66 0.49
C GLY A 388 27.79 6.52 0.18
N ARG A 389 27.93 5.38 0.88
CA ARG A 389 27.08 4.19 0.70
C ARG A 389 26.86 3.44 2.01
N PHE A 390 25.62 3.05 2.28
CA PHE A 390 25.29 2.22 3.44
C PHE A 390 25.51 0.73 3.12
N PHE A 391 26.07 -0.03 4.05
CA PHE A 391 26.26 -1.47 3.95
C PHE A 391 25.72 -2.17 5.19
N ALA A 392 25.04 -3.31 5.02
CA ALA A 392 24.48 -4.12 6.10
C ALA A 392 24.90 -5.59 5.99
N GLY A 393 25.34 -6.18 7.10
CA GLY A 393 25.80 -7.57 7.21
C GLY A 393 24.91 -8.43 8.10
N GLN A 394 25.41 -9.60 8.50
CA GLN A 394 24.74 -10.45 9.49
C GLN A 394 24.74 -9.80 10.89
N GLU A 395 23.87 -10.29 11.76
CA GLU A 395 23.73 -9.90 13.19
C GLU A 395 23.49 -8.41 13.46
N GLY A 396 23.24 -7.62 12.41
CA GLY A 396 23.07 -6.17 12.49
C GLY A 396 24.36 -5.36 12.39
N ALA A 397 25.45 -5.96 11.94
CA ALA A 397 26.65 -5.24 11.57
C ALA A 397 26.32 -4.24 10.45
N PHE A 398 26.67 -2.96 10.65
CA PHE A 398 26.21 -1.87 9.79
C PHE A 398 27.34 -0.84 9.57
N ALA A 399 27.42 -0.28 8.37
CA ALA A 399 28.52 0.60 7.97
C ALA A 399 28.10 1.66 6.93
N TYR A 400 28.91 2.73 6.82
CA TYR A 400 28.79 3.78 5.80
C TYR A 400 30.15 4.05 5.15
N ALA A 401 30.30 3.88 3.84
CA ALA A 401 31.51 4.30 3.12
C ALA A 401 31.57 5.82 3.02
N GLY A 402 32.70 6.40 3.42
CA GLY A 402 32.87 7.83 3.69
C GLY A 402 33.45 8.07 5.10
N ARG A 403 33.70 9.33 5.44
CA ARG A 403 34.19 9.76 6.75
C ARG A 403 33.10 9.76 7.82
N CYS A 404 33.53 9.63 9.08
CA CYS A 404 32.65 9.79 10.23
C CYS A 404 32.62 11.26 10.66
N SER A 405 31.46 11.72 11.15
CA SER A 405 31.43 13.01 11.83
C SER A 405 32.38 12.99 13.04
N PRO A 406 33.31 13.95 13.19
CA PRO A 406 34.15 14.06 14.37
C PRO A 406 33.38 14.59 15.59
N SER A 407 32.25 15.27 15.36
CA SER A 407 31.28 15.67 16.38
C SER A 407 30.25 14.56 16.61
N SER A 408 29.81 14.40 17.86
CA SER A 408 28.60 13.64 18.16
C SER A 408 27.39 14.28 17.45
N PRO A 409 26.48 13.48 16.87
CA PRO A 409 25.33 14.01 16.14
C PRO A 409 24.47 14.93 17.00
N SER A 410 24.15 16.10 16.46
CA SER A 410 23.40 17.16 17.14
C SER A 410 22.11 17.48 16.38
N ALA A 411 21.19 18.19 17.05
CA ALA A 411 20.02 18.73 16.37
C ALA A 411 20.39 19.79 15.31
N ALA A 412 21.56 20.42 15.40
CA ALA A 412 22.02 21.37 14.38
C ALA A 412 22.33 20.67 13.05
N ASP A 413 22.84 19.44 13.07
CA ASP A 413 23.19 18.70 11.84
C ASP A 413 21.95 18.34 10.99
N LEU A 414 20.75 18.33 11.59
CA LEU A 414 19.48 18.16 10.87
C LEU A 414 19.05 19.43 10.09
N PHE A 415 19.51 20.62 10.50
CA PHE A 415 19.02 21.91 9.99
C PHE A 415 20.10 22.78 9.34
N ALA A 416 21.39 22.59 9.67
CA ALA A 416 22.49 23.44 9.23
C ALA A 416 22.71 23.41 7.71
N ALA A 417 22.32 22.31 7.04
CA ALA A 417 22.35 22.20 5.58
C ALA A 417 21.46 23.24 4.86
N SER A 418 20.44 23.78 5.54
CA SER A 418 19.47 24.74 5.01
C SER A 418 19.54 26.13 5.65
N ALA A 419 20.62 26.47 6.38
CA ALA A 419 20.87 27.84 6.79
C ALA A 419 21.15 28.70 5.52
N PRO A 420 20.27 29.65 5.14
CA PRO A 420 20.48 30.42 3.93
C PRO A 420 21.70 31.31 4.11
N SER A 421 22.72 31.14 3.26
CA SER A 421 23.92 31.98 3.27
C SER A 421 23.50 33.46 3.29
N PRO A 422 23.91 34.24 4.30
CA PRO A 422 23.31 35.54 4.58
C PRO A 422 23.60 36.50 3.43
N SER A 423 22.61 36.66 2.56
CA SER A 423 22.70 37.56 1.40
C SER A 423 23.09 38.96 1.89
N PRO A 424 24.12 39.59 1.30
CA PRO A 424 24.66 40.83 1.82
C PRO A 424 23.67 41.99 1.62
N VAL A 425 22.77 42.17 2.58
CA VAL A 425 21.83 43.31 2.62
C VAL A 425 22.65 44.58 2.82
N PRO A 426 22.58 45.57 1.90
CA PRO A 426 23.33 46.82 2.03
C PRO A 426 22.63 47.76 3.03
N LEU A 427 22.67 47.40 4.31
CA LEU A 427 22.14 48.22 5.40
C LEU A 427 23.08 49.42 5.65
N MET A 428 22.63 50.61 5.26
CA MET A 428 23.35 51.85 5.55
C MET A 428 23.28 52.19 7.05
N HIS A 429 24.47 52.28 7.64
CA HIS A 429 24.83 53.06 8.84
C HIS A 429 24.04 52.93 10.16
N SER A 430 24.83 52.88 11.23
CA SER A 430 24.49 53.35 12.59
C SER A 430 23.59 52.46 13.45
N LEU A 431 24.19 51.46 14.08
CA LEU A 431 24.64 51.62 15.48
C LEU A 431 25.94 50.84 15.72
N ARG A 432 26.70 51.20 16.76
CA ARG A 432 28.08 50.72 17.00
C ARG A 432 28.23 50.26 18.45
N GLN A 433 29.09 49.25 18.67
CA GLN A 433 29.56 48.75 19.97
C GLN A 433 28.52 48.04 20.86
N LEU A 434 28.48 46.71 20.75
CA LEU A 434 28.91 45.79 21.81
C LEU A 434 29.08 44.37 21.22
N ALA A 435 30.02 43.60 21.76
CA ALA A 435 30.41 42.24 21.31
C ALA A 435 30.69 42.09 19.79
N VAL A 436 31.98 42.06 19.43
CA VAL A 436 32.41 41.30 18.25
C VAL A 436 32.60 39.87 18.72
N ASP A 437 31.57 39.04 18.58
CA ASP A 437 31.82 37.62 18.35
C ASP A 437 32.43 37.51 16.96
N GLU A 438 33.55 36.82 16.86
CA GLU A 438 34.16 36.52 15.57
C GLU A 438 33.26 35.51 14.85
N THR A 439 32.47 35.98 13.88
CA THR A 439 31.74 35.09 12.97
C THR A 439 32.76 34.15 12.36
N PRO A 440 32.68 32.82 12.62
CA PRO A 440 33.70 31.90 12.14
C PRO A 440 33.79 31.99 10.62
N GLU A 441 35.02 32.12 10.12
CA GLU A 441 35.29 32.19 8.69
C GLU A 441 34.72 30.91 8.04
N PRO A 442 33.95 31.03 6.93
CA PRO A 442 33.18 29.90 6.41
C PRO A 442 34.13 28.76 6.01
N GLU A 443 34.06 27.67 6.77
CA GLU A 443 34.96 26.53 6.67
C GLU A 443 35.05 26.03 5.22
N GLU A 444 36.26 25.98 4.67
CA GLU A 444 36.46 25.60 3.26
C GLU A 444 35.86 24.21 3.00
N PRO A 445 35.20 24.00 1.84
CA PRO A 445 34.58 22.71 1.54
C PRO A 445 35.64 21.60 1.61
N PRO A 446 35.37 20.49 2.32
CA PRO A 446 36.39 19.49 2.60
C PRO A 446 36.99 18.94 1.32
N VAL A 447 38.32 19.02 1.22
CA VAL A 447 39.07 18.48 0.09
C VAL A 447 38.75 16.98 -0.04
N PRO A 448 38.32 16.49 -1.22
CA PRO A 448 37.99 15.08 -1.39
C PRO A 448 39.21 14.20 -1.09
N PRO A 449 39.00 13.00 -0.50
CA PRO A 449 40.11 12.09 -0.21
C PRO A 449 40.88 11.72 -1.50
N PRO A 450 42.20 11.50 -1.42
CA PRO A 450 42.99 11.11 -2.57
C PRO A 450 42.55 9.74 -3.10
N ALA A 451 42.72 9.50 -4.40
CA ALA A 451 42.18 8.32 -5.09
C ALA A 451 42.84 6.97 -4.68
N ASP A 452 43.84 6.98 -3.80
CA ASP A 452 44.38 5.82 -3.08
C ASP A 452 43.95 5.75 -1.61
N GLU A 453 42.83 6.37 -1.26
CA GLU A 453 42.29 6.33 0.09
C GLU A 453 40.78 6.06 0.07
N ALA A 454 40.36 5.02 0.79
CA ALA A 454 38.96 4.66 0.97
C ALA A 454 38.64 4.57 2.48
N ARG A 455 37.55 5.23 2.90
CA ARG A 455 37.11 5.26 4.30
C ARG A 455 35.76 4.59 4.49
N VAL A 456 35.53 4.08 5.69
CA VAL A 456 34.24 3.53 6.12
C VAL A 456 34.03 3.72 7.62
N CYS A 457 32.84 4.20 7.99
CA CYS A 457 32.34 4.18 9.36
C CYS A 457 31.71 2.83 9.66
N VAL A 458 32.14 2.19 10.75
CA VAL A 458 31.62 0.89 11.22
C VAL A 458 30.89 1.09 12.54
N ARG A 459 29.66 0.60 12.65
CA ARG A 459 28.85 0.65 13.87
C ARG A 459 29.31 -0.41 14.86
N ASP A 460 30.36 -0.10 15.63
CA ASP A 460 30.92 -1.00 16.65
C ASP A 460 29.99 -1.25 17.84
N ALA A 461 28.98 -0.40 18.08
CA ALA A 461 27.88 -0.61 19.02
C ALA A 461 26.73 0.37 18.73
N GLU A 462 25.62 0.25 19.46
CA GLU A 462 24.54 1.26 19.49
C GLU A 462 25.10 2.66 19.78
N GLY A 463 24.89 3.61 18.86
CA GLY A 463 25.38 4.99 18.98
C GLY A 463 26.90 5.16 18.88
N ARG A 464 27.68 4.10 18.58
CA ARG A 464 29.14 4.15 18.50
C ARG A 464 29.62 3.71 17.13
N TRP A 465 30.28 4.64 16.44
CA TRP A 465 30.87 4.44 15.13
C TRP A 465 32.38 4.65 15.20
N SER A 466 33.16 3.83 14.49
CA SER A 466 34.59 4.07 14.26
C SER A 466 34.89 4.23 12.78
N GLU A 467 35.73 5.19 12.45
CA GLU A 467 36.28 5.33 11.11
C GLU A 467 37.38 4.29 10.89
N ARG A 468 37.33 3.62 9.74
CA ARG A 468 38.35 2.71 9.24
C ARG A 468 38.83 3.22 7.89
N GLN A 469 40.12 3.05 7.63
CA GLN A 469 40.80 3.58 6.46
C GLN A 469 41.52 2.45 5.74
N LEU A 470 41.42 2.42 4.41
CA LEU A 470 42.20 1.59 3.51
C LEU A 470 43.00 2.52 2.60
N VAL A 471 44.25 2.17 2.30
CA VAL A 471 45.19 3.03 1.59
C VAL A 471 45.97 2.28 0.50
N GLY A 472 46.45 3.01 -0.50
CA GLY A 472 47.23 2.46 -1.61
C GLY A 472 46.38 1.66 -2.59
N ASP A 473 46.99 0.66 -3.24
CA ASP A 473 46.33 -0.06 -4.34
C ASP A 473 45.13 -0.92 -3.90
N ASP A 474 45.06 -1.30 -2.62
CA ASP A 474 43.86 -1.95 -2.06
C ASP A 474 42.66 -0.99 -2.01
N ALA A 475 42.89 0.31 -1.82
CA ALA A 475 41.85 1.32 -1.89
C ALA A 475 41.45 1.65 -3.33
N ARG A 476 42.44 1.80 -4.24
CA ARG A 476 42.19 1.98 -5.69
C ARG A 476 41.37 0.83 -6.29
N ARG A 477 41.49 -0.38 -5.72
CA ARG A 477 40.86 -1.63 -6.18
C ARG A 477 39.77 -2.12 -5.23
N LEU A 478 39.29 -1.29 -4.31
CA LEU A 478 38.19 -1.63 -3.43
C LEU A 478 36.90 -1.79 -4.25
N TYR A 479 36.38 -3.01 -4.33
CA TYR A 479 35.07 -3.26 -4.92
C TYR A 479 33.95 -2.95 -3.92
N ARG A 480 34.03 -3.44 -2.67
CA ARG A 480 33.01 -3.16 -1.64
C ARG A 480 33.47 -3.36 -0.21
N TRP A 481 32.78 -2.69 0.71
CA TRP A 481 32.84 -2.96 2.14
C TRP A 481 31.80 -3.99 2.55
N ILE A 482 32.13 -4.79 3.55
CA ILE A 482 31.27 -5.85 4.11
C ILE A 482 31.40 -5.79 5.64
N PRO A 483 30.44 -5.20 6.37
CA PRO A 483 30.47 -5.20 7.83
C PRO A 483 30.16 -6.59 8.38
N GLY A 484 30.79 -6.95 9.49
CA GLY A 484 30.62 -8.26 10.14
C GLY A 484 30.99 -8.25 11.62
N PRO A 485 30.85 -9.39 12.32
CA PRO A 485 31.07 -9.46 13.77
C PRO A 485 32.53 -9.19 14.20
N SER A 486 33.47 -9.18 13.24
CA SER A 486 34.89 -8.88 13.48
C SER A 486 35.33 -7.46 13.09
N GLY A 487 34.40 -6.59 12.66
CA GLY A 487 34.66 -5.22 12.20
C GLY A 487 34.16 -5.02 10.77
N VAL A 488 35.05 -4.63 9.85
CA VAL A 488 34.73 -4.53 8.41
C VAL A 488 35.72 -5.29 7.56
N THR A 489 35.20 -5.92 6.51
CA THR A 489 35.99 -6.58 5.47
C THR A 489 35.94 -5.75 4.19
N ALA A 490 37.11 -5.37 3.69
CA ALA A 490 37.30 -4.81 2.36
C ALA A 490 37.43 -5.97 1.36
N LEU A 491 36.53 -6.01 0.37
CA LEU A 491 36.62 -6.92 -0.77
C LEU A 491 37.25 -6.16 -1.94
N VAL A 492 38.41 -6.65 -2.40
CA VAL A 492 39.34 -5.92 -3.28
C VAL A 492 39.62 -6.75 -4.54
N ALA A 493 39.71 -6.11 -5.70
CA ALA A 493 40.13 -6.74 -6.95
C ALA A 493 41.63 -7.09 -6.89
N GLY A 494 41.93 -8.39 -6.84
CA GLY A 494 43.27 -8.94 -6.88
C GLY A 494 43.75 -9.08 -8.32
N GLY A 495 44.80 -8.33 -8.68
CA GLY A 495 45.45 -8.46 -9.99
C GLY A 495 46.18 -9.79 -10.17
N GLU A 496 46.55 -10.10 -11.41
CA GLU A 496 47.14 -11.39 -11.79
C GLU A 496 48.59 -11.59 -11.31
N GLY A 497 49.29 -10.49 -11.01
CA GLY A 497 50.69 -10.49 -10.55
C GLY A 497 50.94 -11.30 -9.27
N LYS A 498 52.20 -11.70 -9.08
CA LYS A 498 52.65 -12.37 -7.84
C LYS A 498 52.37 -11.51 -6.61
N ARG A 499 51.95 -12.17 -5.51
CA ARG A 499 51.58 -11.57 -4.20
C ARG A 499 52.75 -10.97 -3.40
N GLU A 500 53.87 -10.62 -4.03
CA GLU A 500 55.06 -10.09 -3.34
C GLU A 500 54.83 -8.62 -2.93
N GLY A 501 54.88 -8.33 -1.63
CA GLY A 501 54.79 -6.96 -1.10
C GLY A 501 53.38 -6.44 -0.77
N ALA A 502 52.34 -7.29 -0.77
CA ALA A 502 50.99 -6.87 -0.37
C ALA A 502 50.98 -6.24 1.04
N ALA A 503 50.43 -5.02 1.17
CA ALA A 503 50.45 -4.25 2.40
C ALA A 503 49.76 -4.99 3.57
N PRO A 504 50.25 -4.83 4.82
CA PRO A 504 49.58 -5.36 6.00
C PRO A 504 48.21 -4.70 6.15
N ALA A 505 47.18 -5.50 6.45
CA ALA A 505 45.82 -5.01 6.53
C ALA A 505 45.65 -3.96 7.65
N PRO A 506 44.95 -2.83 7.42
CA PRO A 506 44.74 -1.78 8.42
C PRO A 506 44.02 -2.27 9.68
N VAL A 507 44.22 -1.57 10.81
CA VAL A 507 43.71 -2.00 12.12
C VAL A 507 42.17 -1.98 12.17
N GLY A 508 41.57 -3.17 12.14
CA GLY A 508 40.12 -3.37 12.10
C GLY A 508 39.51 -3.48 10.70
N VAL A 509 40.35 -3.56 9.66
CA VAL A 509 39.94 -3.90 8.29
C VAL A 509 40.52 -5.28 7.94
N ARG A 510 39.68 -6.26 7.58
CA ARG A 510 40.17 -7.46 6.87
C ARG A 510 40.20 -7.18 5.38
N VAL A 511 41.32 -7.41 4.70
CA VAL A 511 41.41 -7.28 3.24
C VAL A 511 41.34 -8.67 2.59
N VAL A 512 40.26 -8.94 1.85
CA VAL A 512 40.10 -10.15 1.03
C VAL A 512 40.25 -9.77 -0.44
N ARG A 513 41.18 -10.41 -1.14
CA ARG A 513 41.56 -10.05 -2.52
C ARG A 513 41.13 -11.15 -3.50
N VAL A 514 40.07 -10.90 -4.26
CA VAL A 514 39.47 -11.83 -5.24
C VAL A 514 40.06 -11.60 -6.62
N ARG A 515 40.43 -12.67 -7.33
CA ARG A 515 40.87 -12.57 -8.72
C ARG A 515 39.68 -12.37 -9.65
N ALA A 516 39.73 -11.35 -10.51
CA ALA A 516 38.71 -11.13 -11.55
C ALA A 516 38.58 -12.37 -12.46
N GLY A 517 39.71 -12.95 -12.88
CA GLY A 517 39.78 -14.21 -13.62
C GLY A 517 39.84 -15.48 -12.76
N ASP A 518 39.17 -15.55 -11.60
CA ASP A 518 39.04 -16.84 -10.90
C ASP A 518 38.15 -17.79 -11.73
N PRO A 519 38.65 -18.93 -12.23
CA PRO A 519 37.89 -19.83 -13.11
C PRO A 519 36.65 -20.43 -12.42
N ALA A 520 36.53 -20.34 -11.09
CA ALA A 520 35.31 -20.69 -10.39
C ALA A 520 34.11 -19.80 -10.77
N LEU A 521 34.34 -18.55 -11.19
CA LEU A 521 33.30 -17.60 -11.61
C LEU A 521 32.58 -17.98 -12.90
N LYS A 522 33.26 -18.72 -13.80
CA LYS A 522 32.71 -19.15 -15.12
C LYS A 522 32.12 -17.99 -15.97
N GLY A 523 32.80 -16.85 -16.00
CA GLY A 523 32.33 -15.65 -16.68
C GLY A 523 31.27 -14.84 -15.92
N GLY A 524 30.82 -15.32 -14.75
CA GLY A 524 29.91 -14.59 -13.87
C GLY A 524 30.52 -13.30 -13.32
N GLN A 525 29.68 -12.29 -13.20
CA GLN A 525 30.04 -10.90 -12.95
C GLN A 525 29.50 -10.42 -11.60
N PHE A 526 30.29 -9.62 -10.90
CA PHE A 526 29.87 -9.00 -9.66
C PHE A 526 28.81 -7.91 -9.94
N LEU A 527 27.90 -7.69 -9.01
CA LEU A 527 26.89 -6.63 -9.17
C LEU A 527 27.54 -5.26 -9.01
N ALA A 528 27.34 -4.40 -10.01
CA ALA A 528 27.92 -3.07 -10.04
C ALA A 528 27.37 -2.21 -8.90
N LEU A 529 28.25 -1.42 -8.27
CA LEU A 529 27.81 -0.41 -7.31
C LEU A 529 27.25 0.82 -8.05
N GLY A 530 26.07 0.69 -8.66
CA GLY A 530 25.34 1.79 -9.33
C GLY A 530 25.04 2.97 -8.40
N GLU A 531 24.89 4.17 -8.94
CA GLU A 531 24.83 5.42 -8.14
C GLU A 531 23.74 5.41 -7.04
N PRO A 532 24.05 5.85 -5.80
CA PRO A 532 23.13 5.74 -4.67
C PRO A 532 21.90 6.65 -4.78
N GLU A 533 21.96 7.70 -5.60
CA GLU A 533 20.81 8.57 -5.90
C GLU A 533 19.78 7.86 -6.79
N LEU A 534 20.23 6.97 -7.68
CA LEU A 534 19.38 6.23 -8.62
C LEU A 534 18.91 4.88 -8.02
N ALA A 535 19.80 4.16 -7.34
CA ALA A 535 19.54 2.82 -6.81
C ALA A 535 18.32 2.77 -5.86
N GLU A 536 17.35 1.90 -6.15
CA GLU A 536 16.12 1.78 -5.32
C GLU A 536 16.41 1.27 -3.90
N ARG A 537 16.98 0.06 -3.80
CA ARG A 537 17.71 -0.37 -2.60
C ARG A 537 19.09 0.26 -2.62
N PHE A 538 19.37 1.14 -1.65
CA PHE A 538 20.64 1.86 -1.52
C PHE A 538 21.44 1.46 -0.28
N VAL A 539 20.81 0.78 0.68
CA VAL A 539 21.52 -0.01 1.69
C VAL A 539 21.91 -1.33 1.05
N GLU A 540 23.22 -1.54 0.95
CA GLU A 540 23.80 -2.66 0.25
C GLU A 540 24.02 -3.84 1.20
N SER A 541 23.39 -4.99 0.90
CA SER A 541 23.37 -6.14 1.81
C SER A 541 23.65 -7.48 1.14
N ASP A 542 23.82 -7.53 -0.19
CA ASP A 542 23.96 -8.78 -0.95
C ASP A 542 25.28 -9.51 -0.71
N PHE A 543 26.17 -8.97 0.13
CA PHE A 543 27.38 -9.66 0.60
C PHE A 543 27.54 -9.50 2.11
N TRP A 544 27.88 -10.59 2.80
CA TRP A 544 28.03 -10.64 4.27
C TRP A 544 29.14 -11.60 4.70
N GLU A 545 29.53 -11.51 5.96
CA GLU A 545 30.48 -12.40 6.63
C GLU A 545 29.76 -13.60 7.28
N ASP A 546 30.27 -14.81 7.05
CA ASP A 546 29.90 -16.04 7.77
C ASP A 546 30.65 -16.15 9.12
N GLU A 547 30.16 -17.01 10.02
CA GLU A 547 30.84 -17.38 11.28
C GLU A 547 32.31 -17.82 11.07
N ASP A 548 32.61 -18.48 9.95
CA ASP A 548 33.95 -18.96 9.59
C ASP A 548 34.83 -17.92 8.87
N ARG A 549 34.38 -16.67 8.79
CA ARG A 549 35.03 -15.53 8.12
C ARG A 549 35.21 -15.67 6.60
N SER A 550 34.58 -16.64 5.96
CA SER A 550 34.29 -16.51 4.54
C SER A 550 33.30 -15.36 4.31
N ILE A 551 33.31 -14.81 3.11
CA ILE A 551 32.28 -13.92 2.61
C ILE A 551 31.30 -14.78 1.81
N ARG A 552 30.01 -14.52 1.92
CA ARG A 552 29.03 -14.90 0.89
C ARG A 552 28.52 -13.68 0.16
N GLY A 553 27.96 -13.91 -1.02
CA GLY A 553 27.12 -12.92 -1.70
C GLY A 553 26.52 -13.45 -3.00
N TRP A 554 26.22 -12.56 -3.93
CA TRP A 554 25.62 -12.89 -5.24
C TRP A 554 26.45 -12.35 -6.40
N ILE A 555 26.53 -13.12 -7.48
CA ILE A 555 27.02 -12.70 -8.80
C ILE A 555 25.92 -12.96 -9.83
N GLU A 556 25.88 -12.19 -10.91
CA GLU A 556 25.09 -12.56 -12.08
C GLU A 556 25.91 -13.54 -12.93
N LEU A 557 25.32 -14.65 -13.37
CA LEU A 557 25.95 -15.51 -14.38
C LEU A 557 25.68 -14.96 -15.79
N PRO A 558 26.53 -15.26 -16.78
CA PRO A 558 26.13 -15.10 -18.17
C PRO A 558 24.82 -15.86 -18.44
N GLU A 559 24.01 -15.33 -19.36
CA GLU A 559 22.89 -16.07 -19.92
C GLU A 559 23.40 -17.37 -20.55
N ASP A 560 22.58 -18.44 -20.55
CA ASP A 560 22.89 -19.67 -21.30
C ASP A 560 22.64 -19.43 -22.81
N SER A 561 23.29 -18.41 -23.37
CA SER A 561 23.09 -17.94 -24.74
C SER A 561 23.67 -18.91 -25.75
N ALA A 562 22.83 -19.81 -26.28
CA ALA A 562 22.74 -20.32 -27.66
C ALA A 562 23.99 -20.73 -28.49
N GLU A 563 25.23 -20.57 -28.03
CA GLU A 563 26.46 -20.75 -28.81
C GLU A 563 26.74 -22.19 -29.28
N GLU A 564 26.01 -23.19 -28.75
CA GLU A 564 26.01 -24.56 -29.29
C GLU A 564 25.05 -24.79 -30.49
N ARG A 565 24.26 -23.80 -30.93
CA ARG A 565 23.26 -24.01 -32.01
C ARG A 565 23.71 -23.59 -33.41
N ASP A 566 24.38 -22.46 -33.57
CA ASP A 566 24.74 -21.91 -34.90
C ASP A 566 26.26 -21.83 -35.08
N GLY A 567 26.87 -22.98 -35.44
CA GLY A 567 28.31 -23.13 -35.62
C GLY A 567 28.88 -22.55 -36.91
N GLU A 568 28.78 -21.23 -37.12
CA GLU A 568 29.54 -20.51 -38.15
C GLU A 568 30.66 -19.65 -37.53
N ALA A 569 31.87 -19.77 -38.08
CA ALA A 569 33.09 -19.24 -37.46
C ALA A 569 33.24 -17.71 -37.59
N ARG A 570 33.76 -17.09 -36.53
CA ARG A 570 34.21 -15.68 -36.49
C ARG A 570 35.56 -15.59 -35.76
N ASP A 571 36.65 -15.76 -36.50
CA ASP A 571 38.02 -15.69 -35.94
C ASP A 571 38.59 -14.25 -35.86
N ASP A 572 38.00 -13.27 -36.55
CA ASP A 572 38.66 -12.01 -36.94
C ASP A 572 38.55 -10.82 -35.94
N VAL A 573 38.20 -11.03 -34.67
CA VAL A 573 37.94 -9.93 -33.69
C VAL A 573 38.92 -9.91 -32.50
N ALA A 574 39.86 -10.86 -32.43
CA ALA A 574 40.48 -11.26 -31.15
C ALA A 574 41.74 -10.47 -30.67
N GLU A 575 42.16 -9.38 -31.31
CA GLU A 575 43.42 -8.69 -30.95
C GLU A 575 43.28 -7.26 -30.38
N GLU A 576 42.48 -6.35 -30.95
CA GLU A 576 42.48 -4.93 -30.50
C GLU A 576 41.91 -4.70 -29.08
N GLU A 577 41.00 -5.55 -28.58
CA GLU A 577 40.47 -5.40 -27.21
C GLU A 577 41.48 -5.76 -26.12
N ARG A 578 42.59 -6.47 -26.44
CA ARG A 578 43.52 -7.00 -25.44
C ARG A 578 44.42 -5.95 -24.79
N GLU A 579 44.77 -4.86 -25.47
CA GLU A 579 45.63 -3.81 -24.89
C GLU A 579 44.90 -2.88 -23.90
N SER A 580 43.56 -2.92 -23.83
CA SER A 580 42.79 -2.12 -22.86
C SER A 580 42.67 -2.74 -21.45
N ALA A 581 43.33 -3.87 -21.20
CA ALA A 581 43.09 -4.69 -20.01
C ALA A 581 43.83 -4.27 -18.72
N GLU A 582 44.84 -3.39 -18.76
CA GLU A 582 45.74 -3.16 -17.62
C GLU A 582 45.13 -2.47 -16.36
N VAL A 583 43.88 -2.01 -16.42
CA VAL A 583 43.14 -1.46 -15.26
C VAL A 583 41.80 -2.18 -15.03
N GLN A 584 41.72 -3.48 -15.31
CA GLN A 584 40.54 -4.28 -14.99
C GLN A 584 40.28 -4.35 -13.49
N GLY A 585 39.10 -3.87 -13.07
CA GLY A 585 38.49 -4.18 -11.78
C GLY A 585 37.93 -5.61 -11.74
N LEU A 586 36.97 -5.87 -10.86
CA LEU A 586 36.12 -7.06 -11.05
C LEU A 586 35.19 -6.80 -12.25
N PRO A 587 34.81 -7.84 -13.03
CA PRO A 587 33.78 -7.69 -14.05
C PRO A 587 32.45 -7.32 -13.36
N GLU A 588 31.87 -6.19 -13.73
CA GLU A 588 30.70 -5.60 -13.06
C GLU A 588 29.51 -5.42 -14.03
N THR A 589 28.32 -5.83 -13.61
CA THR A 589 27.06 -5.62 -14.36
C THR A 589 26.06 -4.74 -13.61
N THR A 590 25.37 -3.86 -14.34
CA THR A 590 24.28 -3.02 -13.84
C THR A 590 22.90 -3.68 -13.97
N THR A 591 22.80 -4.77 -14.74
CA THR A 591 21.57 -5.56 -14.83
C THR A 591 21.28 -6.20 -13.48
N ARG A 592 20.03 -6.08 -13.01
CA ARG A 592 19.53 -6.81 -11.84
C ARG A 592 18.67 -7.95 -12.33
N GLY A 593 18.86 -9.16 -11.81
CA GLY A 593 18.05 -10.31 -12.20
C GLY A 593 18.38 -10.78 -13.62
N GLY A 594 17.72 -11.88 -13.99
CA GLY A 594 18.39 -12.88 -14.84
C GLY A 594 19.04 -13.92 -13.92
N ARG A 595 20.14 -14.51 -14.34
CA ARG A 595 20.63 -15.77 -13.77
C ARG A 595 21.64 -15.59 -12.63
N ALA A 596 21.23 -14.92 -11.55
CA ALA A 596 22.09 -14.74 -10.39
C ALA A 596 22.41 -16.07 -9.68
N ALA A 597 23.64 -16.21 -9.18
CA ALA A 597 24.09 -17.35 -8.38
C ALA A 597 24.79 -16.89 -7.10
N GLY A 598 24.62 -17.67 -6.04
CA GLY A 598 25.32 -17.44 -4.78
C GLY A 598 26.82 -17.69 -4.94
N VAL A 599 27.65 -16.90 -4.28
CA VAL A 599 29.09 -17.13 -4.16
C VAL A 599 29.49 -17.26 -2.71
N ARG A 600 30.54 -18.05 -2.47
CA ARG A 600 31.31 -18.06 -1.24
C ARG A 600 32.77 -17.80 -1.57
N ILE A 601 33.38 -16.85 -0.85
CA ILE A 601 34.77 -16.41 -1.03
C ILE A 601 35.50 -16.68 0.29
N ASP A 602 36.51 -17.54 0.26
CA ASP A 602 37.25 -17.87 1.48
C ASP A 602 38.18 -16.73 1.94
N ALA A 603 38.71 -16.83 3.16
CA ALA A 603 39.62 -15.83 3.71
C ALA A 603 40.95 -15.70 2.94
N SER A 604 41.26 -16.59 1.98
CA SER A 604 42.41 -16.48 1.07
C SER A 604 42.09 -15.72 -0.22
N GLY A 605 40.80 -15.46 -0.50
CA GLY A 605 40.28 -14.82 -1.71
C GLY A 605 39.87 -15.78 -2.83
N ARG A 606 39.76 -17.09 -2.55
CA ARG A 606 39.31 -18.09 -3.54
C ARG A 606 37.78 -18.05 -3.65
N VAL A 607 37.26 -18.00 -4.87
CA VAL A 607 35.82 -18.03 -5.13
C VAL A 607 35.31 -19.47 -5.21
N THR A 608 34.05 -19.68 -4.83
CA THR A 608 33.28 -20.89 -5.10
C THR A 608 31.85 -20.47 -5.42
N VAL A 609 31.43 -20.64 -6.68
CA VAL A 609 30.05 -20.42 -7.11
C VAL A 609 29.19 -21.59 -6.63
N LEU A 610 28.09 -21.26 -5.96
CA LEU A 610 27.13 -22.20 -5.40
C LEU A 610 26.17 -22.65 -6.51
N SER A 611 25.79 -23.93 -6.49
CA SER A 611 25.04 -24.53 -7.60
C SER A 611 23.55 -24.16 -7.55
N LEU A 612 23.04 -23.60 -8.64
CA LEU A 612 21.60 -23.39 -8.83
C LEU A 612 20.86 -24.72 -9.04
N PRO A 613 19.55 -24.79 -8.68
CA PRO A 613 18.67 -25.88 -9.09
C PRO A 613 18.64 -26.04 -10.62
N LYS A 614 18.54 -27.28 -11.11
CA LYS A 614 18.57 -27.57 -12.55
C LYS A 614 17.44 -26.83 -13.29
N GLY A 615 17.79 -26.11 -14.34
CA GLY A 615 16.85 -25.38 -15.20
C GLY A 615 16.43 -24.01 -14.68
N VAL A 616 17.09 -23.49 -13.62
CA VAL A 616 16.86 -22.12 -13.16
C VAL A 616 17.42 -21.11 -14.15
N THR A 617 16.54 -20.22 -14.62
CA THR A 617 16.82 -19.17 -15.61
C THR A 617 16.77 -17.76 -15.03
N SER A 618 16.00 -17.54 -13.97
CA SER A 618 15.92 -16.23 -13.29
C SER A 618 15.94 -16.35 -11.77
N VAL A 619 16.71 -15.49 -11.10
CA VAL A 619 16.82 -15.40 -9.64
C VAL A 619 16.65 -13.95 -9.21
N VAL A 620 15.87 -13.73 -8.15
CA VAL A 620 15.76 -12.45 -7.45
C VAL A 620 16.27 -12.64 -6.04
N HIS A 621 17.14 -11.75 -5.56
CA HIS A 621 17.81 -11.87 -4.27
C HIS A 621 17.76 -10.58 -3.44
N GLY A 622 18.27 -10.65 -2.22
CA GLY A 622 18.41 -9.52 -1.32
C GLY A 622 18.96 -9.95 0.02
N GLY A 623 20.23 -9.63 0.28
CA GLY A 623 20.99 -10.23 1.37
C GLY A 623 21.08 -11.75 1.21
N ARG A 624 20.98 -12.51 2.30
CA ARG A 624 20.99 -13.98 2.24
C ARG A 624 19.76 -14.64 1.60
N PHE A 625 18.78 -13.85 1.19
CA PHE A 625 17.47 -14.30 0.75
C PHE A 625 17.37 -14.29 -0.78
N ALA A 626 16.74 -15.32 -1.36
CA ALA A 626 16.46 -15.35 -2.80
C ALA A 626 15.25 -16.23 -3.18
N LEU A 627 14.66 -15.91 -4.33
CA LEU A 627 13.59 -16.63 -5.01
C LEU A 627 14.02 -16.89 -6.46
N ALA A 628 14.13 -18.17 -6.82
CA ALA A 628 14.52 -18.64 -8.15
C ALA A 628 13.33 -19.23 -8.92
N ARG A 629 13.38 -19.09 -10.26
CA ARG A 629 12.43 -19.64 -11.23
C ARG A 629 13.15 -20.58 -12.20
N THR A 630 12.51 -21.67 -12.59
CA THR A 630 12.86 -22.37 -13.83
C THR A 630 12.11 -21.81 -15.03
N GLU A 631 12.58 -22.12 -16.23
CA GLU A 631 11.79 -21.88 -17.44
C GLU A 631 10.44 -22.62 -17.40
N GLU A 632 9.45 -22.08 -18.11
CA GLU A 632 8.13 -22.68 -18.30
C GLU A 632 8.07 -23.24 -19.72
N THR A 633 7.97 -24.57 -19.85
CA THR A 633 7.94 -25.27 -21.13
C THR A 633 6.54 -25.83 -21.40
N GLU A 634 6.26 -26.25 -22.64
CA GLU A 634 4.98 -26.88 -22.99
C GLU A 634 4.71 -28.15 -22.18
N GLU A 635 5.76 -28.86 -21.75
CA GLU A 635 5.68 -30.08 -20.93
C GLU A 635 5.64 -29.80 -19.42
N ALA A 636 6.24 -28.70 -18.95
CA ALA A 636 6.46 -28.44 -17.53
C ALA A 636 6.26 -26.97 -17.14
N LYS A 637 5.35 -26.74 -16.18
CA LYS A 637 5.17 -25.45 -15.51
C LYS A 637 6.45 -25.04 -14.77
N ALA A 638 6.72 -23.74 -14.71
CA ALA A 638 7.83 -23.19 -13.92
C ALA A 638 7.79 -23.68 -12.47
N ALA A 639 8.86 -24.35 -12.04
CA ALA A 639 9.15 -24.64 -10.66
C ALA A 639 9.83 -23.44 -10.00
N TYR A 640 9.60 -23.28 -8.69
CA TYR A 640 10.13 -22.18 -7.90
C TYR A 640 10.90 -22.72 -6.70
N PHE A 641 11.97 -22.02 -6.31
CA PHE A 641 12.82 -22.38 -5.18
C PHE A 641 13.14 -21.16 -4.33
N GLU A 642 13.19 -21.31 -3.01
CA GLU A 642 13.65 -20.26 -2.10
C GLU A 642 14.97 -20.63 -1.41
N SER A 643 15.80 -19.62 -1.18
CA SER A 643 17.06 -19.67 -0.43
C SER A 643 16.98 -18.68 0.73
N THR A 644 17.51 -19.07 1.90
CA THR A 644 17.69 -18.16 3.05
C THR A 644 19.12 -18.12 3.57
N ASP A 645 20.08 -18.67 2.82
CA ASP A 645 21.50 -18.87 3.21
C ASP A 645 22.52 -18.42 2.14
N GLY A 646 22.07 -17.63 1.16
CA GLY A 646 22.88 -17.18 0.03
C GLY A 646 23.00 -18.18 -1.11
N GLY A 647 21.98 -18.98 -1.37
CA GLY A 647 21.95 -19.96 -2.45
C GLY A 647 22.79 -21.21 -2.20
N ALA A 648 23.15 -21.49 -0.95
CA ALA A 648 23.85 -22.71 -0.57
C ALA A 648 22.88 -23.89 -0.37
N SER A 649 21.62 -23.61 -0.04
CA SER A 649 20.51 -24.54 -0.12
C SER A 649 19.30 -23.89 -0.79
N TRP A 650 18.50 -24.71 -1.47
CA TRP A 650 17.33 -24.29 -2.23
C TRP A 650 16.15 -25.19 -1.90
N GLN A 651 15.12 -24.64 -1.25
CA GLN A 651 13.90 -25.35 -0.91
C GLN A 651 12.88 -25.20 -2.05
N PRO A 652 12.38 -26.29 -2.66
CA PRO A 652 11.30 -26.20 -3.64
C PRO A 652 10.00 -25.76 -2.96
N ILE A 653 9.24 -24.90 -3.63
CA ILE A 653 8.08 -24.21 -3.05
C ILE A 653 6.93 -24.09 -4.06
N GLU A 654 5.71 -23.92 -3.53
CA GLU A 654 4.64 -23.33 -4.33
C GLU A 654 5.03 -21.92 -4.78
N GLY A 655 4.84 -21.66 -6.08
CA GLY A 655 5.23 -20.41 -6.73
C GLY A 655 4.39 -19.21 -6.30
N PRO A 656 4.83 -17.99 -6.66
CA PRO A 656 3.98 -16.81 -6.57
C PRO A 656 2.68 -17.01 -7.38
N PRO A 657 1.53 -16.49 -6.90
CA PRO A 657 0.22 -16.81 -7.47
C PRO A 657 -0.06 -16.22 -8.87
N VAL A 658 0.76 -15.26 -9.32
CA VAL A 658 1.03 -14.91 -10.74
C VAL A 658 2.49 -14.48 -10.88
N GLY A 659 2.86 -14.08 -12.10
CA GLY A 659 3.93 -13.11 -12.32
C GLY A 659 5.17 -13.70 -12.93
N ARG A 660 6.07 -12.81 -13.37
CA ARG A 660 7.36 -13.19 -13.93
C ARG A 660 8.48 -12.69 -13.02
N LEU A 661 9.48 -13.54 -12.80
CA LEU A 661 10.75 -13.16 -12.17
C LEU A 661 11.69 -12.45 -13.18
N GLU A 662 11.09 -11.60 -14.02
CA GLU A 662 11.78 -10.65 -14.91
C GLU A 662 11.96 -9.35 -14.15
N ALA A 663 13.13 -8.73 -14.25
CA ALA A 663 13.39 -7.43 -13.63
C ALA A 663 12.60 -6.31 -14.31
N PRO A 664 12.23 -5.24 -13.57
CA PRO A 664 11.59 -4.10 -14.20
C PRO A 664 12.62 -3.40 -15.11
N SER A 665 12.20 -3.01 -16.31
CA SER A 665 13.01 -2.14 -17.18
C SER A 665 13.23 -0.73 -16.59
N ASP A 666 12.46 -0.39 -15.56
CA ASP A 666 12.62 0.80 -14.72
C ASP A 666 13.37 0.41 -13.43
N THR A 667 14.56 0.95 -13.24
CA THR A 667 15.44 0.66 -12.08
C THR A 667 14.92 1.22 -10.75
N SER A 668 13.81 1.96 -10.75
CA SER A 668 13.11 2.44 -9.56
C SER A 668 12.00 1.50 -9.05
N GLY A 669 11.66 0.43 -9.78
CA GLY A 669 10.63 -0.52 -9.40
C GLY A 669 11.05 -1.50 -8.31
N ALA A 670 10.19 -1.70 -7.31
CA ALA A 670 10.44 -2.48 -6.08
C ALA A 670 10.79 -3.96 -6.32
N PHE A 671 12.09 -4.24 -6.47
CA PHE A 671 12.61 -5.53 -6.94
C PHE A 671 13.76 -6.04 -6.06
N GLY A 672 13.49 -7.11 -5.31
CA GLY A 672 14.47 -7.71 -4.40
C GLY A 672 13.84 -8.49 -3.25
N CYS A 673 14.67 -9.15 -2.45
CA CYS A 673 14.27 -9.94 -1.28
C CYS A 673 14.76 -9.35 0.05
N SER A 674 14.17 -9.81 1.15
CA SER A 674 14.58 -9.48 2.52
C SER A 674 14.12 -10.54 3.53
N THR A 675 14.31 -10.28 4.83
CA THR A 675 13.72 -11.09 5.91
C THR A 675 12.20 -11.30 5.80
N LEU A 676 11.50 -10.47 5.00
CA LEU A 676 10.06 -10.47 4.84
C LEU A 676 9.55 -11.31 3.68
N GLY A 677 10.42 -11.67 2.72
CA GLY A 677 10.05 -12.34 1.47
C GLY A 677 10.69 -11.66 0.26
N CYS A 678 9.99 -11.59 -0.88
CA CYS A 678 10.48 -10.93 -2.09
C CYS A 678 9.40 -10.08 -2.78
N SER A 679 9.80 -8.94 -3.34
CA SER A 679 8.98 -8.11 -4.22
C SER A 679 9.43 -8.25 -5.68
N LEU A 680 8.46 -8.31 -6.59
CA LEU A 680 8.65 -8.51 -8.03
C LEU A 680 8.23 -7.26 -8.84
N SER A 681 8.69 -7.20 -10.09
CA SER A 681 8.51 -6.07 -11.02
C SER A 681 7.05 -5.73 -11.33
N ASP A 682 6.20 -6.76 -11.43
CA ASP A 682 4.75 -6.63 -11.56
C ASP A 682 4.04 -6.37 -10.23
N GLY A 683 4.79 -5.97 -9.19
CA GLY A 683 4.29 -5.60 -7.89
C GLY A 683 3.69 -6.76 -7.07
N LEU A 684 3.89 -8.00 -7.49
CA LEU A 684 3.58 -9.16 -6.67
C LEU A 684 4.62 -9.33 -5.56
N VAL A 685 4.15 -9.72 -4.37
CA VAL A 685 4.99 -9.87 -3.18
C VAL A 685 4.79 -11.26 -2.56
N ARG A 686 5.88 -12.05 -2.49
CA ARG A 686 5.95 -13.23 -1.61
C ARG A 686 6.19 -12.73 -0.20
N VAL A 687 5.35 -13.11 0.76
CA VAL A 687 5.51 -12.74 2.18
C VAL A 687 5.71 -13.98 3.05
N GLY A 688 6.87 -14.05 3.69
CA GLY A 688 7.35 -15.18 4.50
C GLY A 688 8.30 -16.13 3.77
N TRP A 689 8.94 -16.99 4.56
CA TRP A 689 9.87 -18.05 4.16
C TRP A 689 9.47 -19.36 4.84
N GLY A 690 9.88 -20.51 4.28
CA GLY A 690 9.46 -21.83 4.76
C GLY A 690 8.13 -22.27 4.16
N GLY A 691 7.94 -22.04 2.85
CA GLY A 691 6.76 -22.48 2.13
C GLY A 691 6.61 -24.01 2.14
N ALA A 692 5.37 -24.51 2.09
CA ALA A 692 5.14 -25.94 1.91
C ALA A 692 5.78 -26.40 0.60
N ALA A 693 6.50 -27.53 0.64
CA ALA A 693 7.05 -28.14 -0.56
C ALA A 693 5.89 -28.48 -1.52
N PRO A 694 6.02 -28.22 -2.82
CA PRO A 694 4.97 -28.50 -3.78
C PRO A 694 4.68 -30.00 -3.77
N ALA A 695 3.40 -30.36 -3.86
CA ALA A 695 3.03 -31.75 -4.06
C ALA A 695 3.75 -32.27 -5.31
N ALA A 696 4.47 -33.40 -5.17
CA ALA A 696 5.16 -34.00 -6.31
C ALA A 696 4.15 -34.19 -7.45
N PRO A 697 4.49 -33.80 -8.70
CA PRO A 697 3.55 -33.89 -9.80
C PRO A 697 3.12 -35.35 -9.95
N THR A 698 1.83 -35.61 -9.74
CA THR A 698 1.25 -36.93 -10.02
C THR A 698 1.60 -37.25 -11.47
N PRO A 699 2.30 -38.36 -11.77
CA PRO A 699 2.60 -38.71 -13.14
C PRO A 699 1.27 -38.78 -13.91
N PRO A 700 1.19 -38.23 -15.14
CA PRO A 700 -0.08 -38.17 -15.87
C PRO A 700 -0.59 -39.60 -16.09
N ASP A 701 -1.68 -39.94 -15.41
CA ASP A 701 -2.38 -41.21 -15.60
C ASP A 701 -2.84 -41.27 -17.06
N ALA A 702 -2.16 -42.09 -17.87
CA ALA A 702 -2.45 -42.24 -19.28
C ALA A 702 -3.83 -42.90 -19.46
N ARG A 703 -4.84 -42.06 -19.63
CA ARG A 703 -6.20 -42.44 -20.04
C ARG A 703 -6.67 -41.57 -21.17
N GLU A 704 -6.84 -42.23 -22.31
CA GLU A 704 -7.48 -41.69 -23.50
C GLU A 704 -8.96 -41.36 -23.23
N ASP A 705 -9.50 -40.48 -24.07
CA ASP A 705 -10.90 -40.36 -24.45
C ASP A 705 -11.98 -40.29 -23.33
N ASP A 706 -12.28 -39.06 -22.91
CA ASP A 706 -13.66 -38.66 -22.60
C ASP A 706 -13.92 -37.22 -23.09
N ALA A 707 -14.48 -37.09 -24.29
CA ALA A 707 -14.70 -35.81 -24.96
C ALA A 707 -15.96 -35.10 -24.44
N VAL A 708 -15.79 -34.17 -23.51
CA VAL A 708 -16.90 -33.35 -22.98
C VAL A 708 -17.23 -32.21 -23.95
N GLU A 709 -18.43 -32.25 -24.56
CA GLU A 709 -18.93 -31.17 -25.41
C GLU A 709 -18.98 -29.82 -24.67
N GLY A 710 -18.65 -28.75 -25.41
CA GLY A 710 -18.26 -27.48 -24.82
C GLY A 710 -19.37 -26.70 -24.12
N ALA A 711 -19.13 -26.29 -22.88
CA ALA A 711 -19.81 -25.14 -22.30
C ALA A 711 -19.43 -23.87 -23.10
N PRO A 712 -20.36 -22.93 -23.35
CA PRO A 712 -20.06 -21.71 -24.09
C PRO A 712 -19.04 -20.88 -23.32
N GLY A 713 -17.87 -20.67 -23.93
CA GLY A 713 -16.77 -19.95 -23.31
C GLY A 713 -17.17 -18.52 -22.92
N VAL A 714 -17.06 -18.18 -21.64
CA VAL A 714 -17.14 -16.80 -21.18
C VAL A 714 -15.94 -16.07 -21.77
N ALA A 715 -16.18 -15.30 -22.83
CA ALA A 715 -15.14 -14.56 -23.53
C ALA A 715 -14.34 -13.70 -22.54
N ALA A 716 -13.01 -13.72 -22.66
CA ALA A 716 -12.15 -12.86 -21.86
C ALA A 716 -12.58 -11.39 -22.05
N PRO A 717 -12.66 -10.58 -20.97
CA PRO A 717 -13.07 -9.19 -21.10
C PRO A 717 -12.08 -8.46 -22.02
N ALA A 718 -12.60 -7.95 -23.14
CA ALA A 718 -11.79 -7.22 -24.11
C ALA A 718 -11.11 -6.03 -23.42
N GLN A 719 -9.79 -5.93 -23.53
CA GLN A 719 -9.05 -4.77 -23.06
C GLN A 719 -9.55 -3.53 -23.81
N LEU A 720 -9.98 -2.50 -23.08
CA LEU A 720 -10.35 -1.25 -23.71
C LEU A 720 -9.10 -0.60 -24.31
N ARG A 721 -9.20 -0.17 -25.56
CA ARG A 721 -8.31 0.85 -26.10
C ARG A 721 -8.79 2.22 -25.60
N PRO A 722 -7.90 3.16 -25.27
CA PRO A 722 -8.31 4.53 -24.96
C PRO A 722 -9.07 5.15 -26.15
N GLY A 723 -10.11 5.93 -25.86
CA GLY A 723 -10.83 6.68 -26.90
C GLY A 723 -9.93 7.75 -27.53
N VAL A 724 -10.16 8.11 -28.80
CA VAL A 724 -9.33 9.07 -29.53
C VAL A 724 -10.05 10.42 -29.65
N LEU A 725 -9.60 11.41 -28.90
CA LEU A 725 -10.09 12.80 -29.02
C LEU A 725 -9.28 13.53 -30.10
N SER A 726 -9.83 13.57 -31.31
CA SER A 726 -9.26 14.27 -32.45
C SER A 726 -9.77 15.71 -32.54
N CYS A 727 -8.91 16.70 -32.32
CA CYS A 727 -9.20 18.13 -32.44
C CYS A 727 -8.51 18.73 -33.67
N ARG A 728 -9.29 19.17 -34.66
CA ARG A 728 -8.82 19.83 -35.88
C ARG A 728 -8.92 21.36 -35.72
N LEU A 729 -7.79 22.05 -35.72
CA LEU A 729 -7.73 23.52 -35.61
C LEU A 729 -8.33 24.20 -36.84
N GLU A 730 -8.94 25.37 -36.63
CA GLU A 730 -9.34 26.25 -37.74
C GLU A 730 -8.13 26.99 -38.34
N LYS A 731 -8.26 27.47 -39.60
CA LYS A 731 -7.10 27.91 -40.42
C LYS A 731 -6.21 28.96 -39.76
N ASP A 732 -6.78 29.91 -39.04
CA ASP A 732 -6.06 31.02 -38.42
C ASP A 732 -5.49 30.68 -37.01
N GLY A 733 -5.70 29.43 -36.56
CA GLY A 733 -5.38 28.99 -35.20
C GLY A 733 -3.93 28.55 -34.98
N VAL A 734 -3.29 27.95 -36.00
CA VAL A 734 -1.97 27.29 -35.86
C VAL A 734 -0.89 28.28 -35.40
N SER A 735 -0.85 29.47 -36.01
CA SER A 735 0.11 30.55 -35.73
C SER A 735 -0.01 31.20 -34.35
N ARG A 736 -1.00 30.79 -33.53
CA ARG A 736 -1.17 31.23 -32.13
C ARG A 736 -0.68 30.22 -31.11
N LEU A 737 -0.57 28.95 -31.50
CA LEU A 737 -0.21 27.83 -30.63
C LEU A 737 1.21 27.34 -30.87
N VAL A 738 1.67 27.36 -32.12
CA VAL A 738 3.05 26.97 -32.47
C VAL A 738 3.96 28.21 -32.29
N PRO A 739 5.13 28.08 -31.63
CA PRO A 739 6.13 29.14 -31.63
C PRO A 739 6.48 29.55 -33.07
N PRO A 740 6.66 30.84 -33.38
CA PRO A 740 7.36 31.20 -34.61
C PRO A 740 8.76 30.59 -34.53
N THR A 741 9.15 29.81 -35.55
CA THR A 741 10.48 29.19 -35.63
C THR A 741 11.53 30.26 -35.33
N PRO A 742 12.45 30.06 -34.36
CA PRO A 742 13.30 31.12 -33.86
C PRO A 742 14.13 31.70 -35.01
N ALA A 743 13.83 32.95 -35.37
CA ALA A 743 14.62 33.69 -36.34
C ALA A 743 16.06 33.79 -35.84
N ALA A 744 17.03 33.64 -36.76
CA ALA A 744 18.44 33.63 -36.41
C ALA A 744 18.81 34.85 -35.53
N PRO A 745 19.56 34.66 -34.44
CA PRO A 745 19.69 35.67 -33.40
C PRO A 745 20.30 36.97 -33.96
N PRO A 746 19.66 38.14 -33.76
CA PRO A 746 20.14 39.39 -34.32
C PRO A 746 21.48 39.79 -33.72
N THR A 747 22.54 39.71 -34.53
CA THR A 747 23.93 39.95 -34.11
C THR A 747 24.19 41.44 -33.88
N GLY A 748 23.97 41.90 -32.65
CA GLY A 748 24.52 43.17 -32.14
C GLY A 748 23.49 44.16 -31.60
N GLY A 749 23.31 44.18 -30.28
CA GLY A 749 22.58 45.23 -29.56
C GLY A 749 22.88 45.14 -28.06
N LYS A 750 23.30 46.24 -27.43
CA LYS A 750 23.58 46.27 -25.98
C LYS A 750 22.29 46.41 -25.18
N ALA A 751 22.22 45.72 -24.03
CA ALA A 751 21.05 45.69 -23.16
C ALA A 751 20.76 47.04 -22.48
N GLY A 752 19.48 47.29 -22.17
CA GLY A 752 19.03 48.56 -21.58
C GLY A 752 17.57 48.59 -21.13
N GLY A 753 17.00 47.48 -20.66
CA GLY A 753 15.62 47.45 -20.19
C GLY A 753 15.17 46.08 -19.68
N ARG A 754 15.16 45.88 -18.36
CA ARG A 754 14.53 44.71 -17.73
C ARG A 754 13.02 44.95 -17.68
N ALA A 755 12.31 44.51 -18.71
CA ALA A 755 10.85 44.52 -18.71
C ALA A 755 10.32 43.81 -17.44
N PRO A 756 9.28 44.34 -16.78
CA PRO A 756 8.68 43.65 -15.65
C PRO A 756 8.08 42.33 -16.15
N SER A 757 8.56 41.21 -15.61
CA SER A 757 7.95 39.90 -15.84
C SER A 757 6.53 39.94 -15.29
N SER A 758 5.54 40.11 -16.15
CA SER A 758 4.14 39.96 -15.79
C SER A 758 3.95 38.56 -15.21
N ALA A 759 3.60 38.49 -13.93
CA ALA A 759 3.22 37.24 -13.29
C ALA A 759 1.88 36.80 -13.88
N GLU A 760 1.93 36.06 -14.98
CA GLU A 760 0.75 35.52 -15.66
C GLU A 760 -0.05 34.67 -14.67
N GLY A 761 -1.32 35.01 -14.51
CA GLY A 761 -2.17 34.40 -13.48
C GLY A 761 -2.36 32.93 -13.77
N SER A 762 -2.16 32.08 -12.75
CA SER A 762 -2.35 30.63 -12.86
C SER A 762 -3.74 30.32 -13.45
N LEU A 763 -3.75 29.64 -14.60
CA LEU A 763 -4.95 29.34 -15.37
C LEU A 763 -5.58 28.02 -14.89
N VAL A 764 -6.70 28.13 -14.18
CA VAL A 764 -7.40 27.04 -13.52
C VAL A 764 -8.55 26.50 -14.39
N SER A 765 -8.63 25.18 -14.47
CA SER A 765 -9.54 24.36 -15.27
C SER A 765 -9.87 23.08 -14.49
N LEU A 766 -10.83 22.25 -14.94
CA LEU A 766 -11.00 20.93 -14.33
C LEU A 766 -9.76 20.06 -14.55
N ALA A 767 -9.12 20.17 -15.72
CA ALA A 767 -7.87 19.49 -16.04
C ALA A 767 -6.61 20.17 -15.42
N SER A 768 -6.69 20.79 -14.25
CA SER A 768 -5.55 21.40 -13.55
C SER A 768 -4.98 20.47 -12.47
N SER A 769 -3.70 20.10 -12.58
CA SER A 769 -3.02 19.24 -11.60
C SER A 769 -2.71 19.98 -10.29
N GLY A 770 -2.88 19.30 -9.15
CA GLY A 770 -2.59 19.86 -7.83
C GLY A 770 -1.11 20.10 -7.52
N SER A 771 -0.22 19.61 -8.37
CA SER A 771 1.24 19.83 -8.36
C SER A 771 1.67 21.25 -8.78
N ARG A 772 0.74 22.17 -9.02
CA ARG A 772 1.03 23.54 -9.46
C ARG A 772 0.29 24.58 -8.61
N PRO A 773 0.83 25.82 -8.50
CA PRO A 773 0.07 26.96 -8.00
C PRO A 773 -1.26 27.11 -8.73
N MET A 774 -2.37 27.12 -7.99
CA MET A 774 -3.69 27.43 -8.53
C MET A 774 -3.98 28.93 -8.59
N GLY A 775 -3.08 29.77 -8.08
CA GLY A 775 -3.23 31.23 -8.08
C GLY A 775 -2.04 31.96 -7.48
N THR A 776 -2.12 33.28 -7.47
CA THR A 776 -1.17 34.17 -6.79
C THR A 776 -1.66 34.52 -5.38
N LEU A 777 -0.73 34.60 -4.44
CA LEU A 777 -0.97 35.17 -3.10
C LEU A 777 -0.39 36.58 -3.04
N GLU A 778 -1.26 37.59 -2.98
CA GLU A 778 -0.92 38.97 -2.71
C GLU A 778 -0.97 39.20 -1.19
N ALA A 779 0.19 39.35 -0.54
CA ALA A 779 0.29 39.69 0.88
C ALA A 779 -0.04 41.17 1.11
N GLY A 780 -1.12 41.46 1.84
CA GLY A 780 -1.60 42.81 2.09
C GLY A 780 -1.84 43.10 3.58
N SER A 781 -1.71 44.37 3.97
CA SER A 781 -1.99 44.84 5.35
C SER A 781 -3.46 44.68 5.78
N ALA A 782 -4.37 44.48 4.83
CA ALA A 782 -5.78 44.14 5.05
C ALA A 782 -6.06 42.62 5.02
N GLY A 783 -5.02 41.80 5.22
CA GLY A 783 -5.08 40.34 5.13
C GLY A 783 -4.65 39.81 3.75
N ALA A 784 -4.33 38.51 3.71
CA ALA A 784 -3.93 37.84 2.47
C ALA A 784 -5.07 37.85 1.43
N ARG A 785 -4.69 38.04 0.17
CA ARG A 785 -5.57 37.96 -0.99
C ARG A 785 -5.06 36.87 -1.94
N TRP A 786 -5.92 35.92 -2.28
CA TRP A 786 -5.64 34.93 -3.31
C TRP A 786 -6.36 35.30 -4.61
N SER A 787 -5.73 35.13 -5.76
CA SER A 787 -6.37 35.35 -7.06
C SER A 787 -5.91 34.39 -8.15
N ALA A 788 -6.81 34.01 -9.04
CA ALA A 788 -6.57 33.04 -10.11
C ALA A 788 -7.35 33.41 -11.37
N GLU A 789 -6.87 32.98 -12.53
CA GLU A 789 -7.59 33.07 -13.81
C GLU A 789 -8.40 31.79 -13.99
N ILE A 790 -9.73 31.86 -13.97
CA ILE A 790 -10.56 30.65 -13.99
C ILE A 790 -11.27 30.47 -15.32
N LEU A 791 -11.19 29.27 -15.87
CA LEU A 791 -11.98 28.84 -17.01
C LEU A 791 -13.25 28.12 -16.58
N GLN A 792 -14.35 28.51 -17.21
CA GLN A 792 -15.62 27.83 -17.07
C GLN A 792 -15.55 26.39 -17.64
N PRO A 793 -15.96 25.35 -16.90
CA PRO A 793 -15.95 23.97 -17.37
C PRO A 793 -16.68 23.76 -18.69
N PHE A 794 -16.04 23.06 -19.63
CA PHE A 794 -16.64 22.62 -20.90
C PHE A 794 -17.21 23.76 -21.77
N ALA A 795 -16.69 24.99 -21.58
CA ALA A 795 -17.14 26.21 -22.25
C ALA A 795 -16.04 26.78 -23.19
N PRO A 796 -15.84 26.17 -24.37
CA PRO A 796 -14.89 26.66 -25.37
C PRO A 796 -15.23 28.09 -25.82
N GLY A 797 -14.20 28.91 -26.05
CA GLY A 797 -14.34 30.35 -26.33
C GLY A 797 -14.58 31.20 -25.08
N GLY A 798 -14.83 30.60 -23.92
CA GLY A 798 -14.96 31.32 -22.64
C GLY A 798 -13.67 32.06 -22.28
N ARG A 799 -13.76 33.38 -22.06
CA ARG A 799 -12.67 34.18 -21.49
C ARG A 799 -12.42 33.77 -20.03
N PRO A 800 -11.18 33.86 -19.52
CA PRO A 800 -10.94 33.64 -18.09
C PRO A 800 -11.72 34.64 -17.23
N ARG A 801 -12.23 34.16 -16.10
CA ARG A 801 -12.81 34.99 -15.04
C ARG A 801 -11.78 35.08 -13.92
N ARG A 802 -11.19 36.25 -13.70
CA ARG A 802 -10.27 36.44 -12.55
C ARG A 802 -11.07 36.33 -11.25
N LEU A 803 -10.86 35.26 -10.48
CA LEU A 803 -11.37 35.15 -9.13
C LEU A 803 -10.47 35.94 -8.17
N THR A 804 -11.04 36.41 -7.07
CA THR A 804 -10.31 37.02 -5.96
C THR A 804 -11.03 36.66 -4.68
N VAL A 805 -10.31 36.08 -3.74
CA VAL A 805 -10.80 35.83 -2.38
C VAL A 805 -9.91 36.59 -1.39
N ARG A 806 -10.50 37.11 -0.32
CA ARG A 806 -9.82 37.92 0.72
C ARG A 806 -10.00 37.27 2.08
N GLY A 807 -9.01 37.42 2.96
CA GLY A 807 -9.18 37.23 4.40
C GLY A 807 -9.01 35.80 4.93
N ALA A 808 -8.82 34.80 4.08
CA ALA A 808 -8.34 33.49 4.53
C ALA A 808 -6.81 33.52 4.72
N PRO A 809 -6.27 33.09 5.87
CA PRO A 809 -4.83 33.03 6.11
C PRO A 809 -4.24 31.80 5.41
N MET A 810 -3.93 31.94 4.12
CA MET A 810 -3.28 30.91 3.32
C MET A 810 -1.77 31.12 3.29
N SER A 811 -1.00 30.05 3.50
CA SER A 811 0.45 30.02 3.38
C SER A 811 0.92 29.55 2.00
N ARG A 812 0.11 28.73 1.32
CA ARG A 812 0.41 28.08 0.04
C ARG A 812 -0.69 28.37 -0.99
N SER A 813 -0.31 28.49 -2.26
CA SER A 813 -1.24 28.70 -3.38
C SER A 813 -1.61 27.41 -4.14
N TRP A 814 -1.09 26.26 -3.69
CA TRP A 814 -1.31 24.94 -4.26
C TRP A 814 -2.59 24.32 -3.68
N GLY A 815 -3.13 23.30 -4.34
CA GLY A 815 -4.39 22.69 -3.91
C GLY A 815 -4.97 21.74 -4.94
N SER A 816 -6.29 21.63 -5.00
CA SER A 816 -6.99 20.79 -6.00
C SER A 816 -8.30 21.41 -6.48
N VAL A 817 -8.79 20.92 -7.62
CA VAL A 817 -10.05 21.32 -8.24
C VAL A 817 -10.96 20.09 -8.28
N ALA A 818 -12.23 20.24 -7.91
CA ALA A 818 -13.24 19.20 -8.07
C ALA A 818 -14.48 19.74 -8.83
N PRO A 819 -15.13 18.93 -9.68
CA PRO A 819 -16.36 19.32 -10.36
C PRO A 819 -17.54 19.42 -9.38
N ILE A 820 -18.31 20.50 -9.45
CA ILE A 820 -19.61 20.65 -8.78
C ILE A 820 -20.71 20.44 -9.82
N LEU A 821 -21.49 19.38 -9.67
CA LEU A 821 -22.67 19.17 -10.51
C LEU A 821 -23.77 20.17 -10.13
N MET A 822 -24.25 20.90 -11.14
CA MET A 822 -25.27 21.94 -10.97
C MET A 822 -26.69 21.39 -11.20
N PRO A 823 -27.70 21.86 -10.44
CA PRO A 823 -29.07 21.37 -10.56
C PRO A 823 -29.66 21.69 -11.94
N PRO A 824 -30.59 20.85 -12.48
CA PRO A 824 -31.24 21.13 -13.76
C PRO A 824 -31.91 22.51 -13.82
N GLY A 825 -31.83 23.16 -14.98
CA GLY A 825 -32.24 24.56 -15.16
C GLY A 825 -31.13 25.58 -14.90
N SER A 826 -30.02 25.19 -14.27
CA SER A 826 -28.81 26.03 -14.22
C SER A 826 -28.29 26.36 -15.62
N PRO A 827 -27.75 27.57 -15.86
CA PRO A 827 -27.17 27.93 -17.16
C PRO A 827 -25.91 27.14 -17.49
N GLU A 828 -25.25 26.60 -16.47
CA GLU A 828 -24.02 25.82 -16.53
C GLU A 828 -24.30 24.41 -15.99
N ALA A 829 -23.70 23.38 -16.58
CA ALA A 829 -23.90 22.00 -16.14
C ALA A 829 -22.99 21.60 -14.97
N VAL A 830 -21.82 22.23 -14.89
CA VAL A 830 -20.75 21.97 -13.91
C VAL A 830 -20.10 23.30 -13.54
N ASP A 831 -19.95 23.56 -12.24
CA ASP A 831 -19.13 24.62 -11.64
C ASP A 831 -17.87 23.94 -11.01
N MET A 832 -16.94 24.68 -10.42
CA MET A 832 -15.73 24.11 -9.80
C MET A 832 -15.63 24.45 -8.31
N LEU A 833 -15.22 23.47 -7.52
CA LEU A 833 -14.80 23.64 -6.14
C LEU A 833 -13.29 23.76 -6.12
N LEU A 834 -12.78 24.92 -5.71
CA LEU A 834 -11.35 25.18 -5.58
C LEU A 834 -10.96 24.97 -4.13
N MET A 835 -10.03 24.05 -3.87
CA MET A 835 -9.59 23.69 -2.53
C MET A 835 -8.13 24.10 -2.35
N VAL A 836 -7.88 25.11 -1.53
CA VAL A 836 -6.53 25.63 -1.21
C VAL A 836 -6.29 25.36 0.28
N GLU A 837 -5.28 24.53 0.59
CA GLU A 837 -5.02 24.03 1.94
C GLU A 837 -6.26 23.34 2.58
N ARG A 838 -6.92 23.99 3.54
CA ARG A 838 -8.16 23.53 4.22
C ARG A 838 -9.39 24.38 3.87
N HIS A 839 -9.22 25.31 2.95
CA HIS A 839 -10.22 26.30 2.54
C HIS A 839 -10.80 25.90 1.18
N ALA A 840 -12.12 26.02 1.01
CA ALA A 840 -12.75 25.80 -0.29
C ALA A 840 -13.73 26.91 -0.70
N THR A 841 -13.72 27.25 -1.99
CA THR A 841 -14.58 28.28 -2.59
C THR A 841 -15.17 27.79 -3.92
N ARG A 842 -16.35 28.29 -4.29
CA ARG A 842 -17.04 27.93 -5.54
C ARG A 842 -16.68 28.91 -6.66
N ALA A 843 -16.12 28.40 -7.75
CA ALA A 843 -15.58 29.20 -8.84
C ALA A 843 -16.61 30.14 -9.49
N GLY A 844 -17.87 29.71 -9.66
CA GLY A 844 -18.97 30.48 -10.23
C GLY A 844 -19.67 31.45 -9.25
N GLU A 845 -19.38 31.39 -7.95
CA GLU A 845 -20.04 32.21 -6.92
C GLU A 845 -19.94 33.73 -7.21
N ARG A 846 -20.96 34.51 -6.85
CA ARG A 846 -20.98 35.97 -7.07
C ARG A 846 -20.07 36.74 -6.11
N SER A 847 -19.97 36.26 -4.87
CA SER A 847 -19.18 36.82 -3.79
C SER A 847 -18.30 35.71 -3.19
N PRO A 848 -17.32 35.19 -3.95
CA PRO A 848 -16.57 33.99 -3.58
C PRO A 848 -15.89 34.17 -2.22
N SER A 849 -16.27 33.30 -1.28
CA SER A 849 -15.67 33.24 0.05
C SER A 849 -15.01 31.89 0.27
N PHE A 850 -13.97 31.85 1.11
CA PHE A 850 -13.33 30.60 1.50
C PHE A 850 -14.05 30.02 2.72
N SER A 851 -14.84 28.98 2.49
CA SER A 851 -15.43 28.17 3.55
C SER A 851 -14.37 27.23 4.16
N LEU A 852 -14.42 27.05 5.48
CA LEU A 852 -13.66 25.99 6.15
C LEU A 852 -14.40 24.67 5.95
N LEU A 853 -13.95 23.87 4.99
CA LEU A 853 -14.48 22.53 4.76
C LEU A 853 -14.08 21.53 5.87
N GLY A 854 -13.15 21.91 6.75
CA GLY A 854 -12.68 21.08 7.86
C GLY A 854 -11.49 20.21 7.46
N SER A 855 -11.47 18.96 7.92
CA SER A 855 -10.39 18.00 7.61
C SER A 855 -10.70 17.18 6.36
N VAL A 856 -10.98 17.82 5.23
CA VAL A 856 -11.28 17.12 3.97
C VAL A 856 -9.99 16.59 3.34
N GLY A 857 -10.05 15.38 2.81
CA GLY A 857 -9.00 14.74 2.03
C GLY A 857 -9.15 15.03 0.54
N HIS A 858 -9.28 13.98 -0.27
CA HIS A 858 -9.32 14.09 -1.72
C HIS A 858 -10.77 14.10 -2.23
N VAL A 859 -11.29 15.29 -2.57
CA VAL A 859 -12.62 15.43 -3.17
C VAL A 859 -12.56 15.06 -4.65
N ALA A 860 -13.26 13.98 -5.03
CA ALA A 860 -13.41 13.59 -6.43
C ALA A 860 -14.56 14.32 -7.14
N ALA A 861 -15.63 14.65 -6.40
CA ALA A 861 -16.79 15.36 -6.94
C ALA A 861 -17.59 16.07 -5.85
N ALA A 862 -18.38 17.07 -6.24
CA ALA A 862 -19.41 17.68 -5.42
C ALA A 862 -20.71 17.85 -6.23
N ALA A 863 -21.81 18.13 -5.54
CA ALA A 863 -23.11 18.45 -6.14
C ALA A 863 -23.82 19.55 -5.34
N LEU A 864 -24.40 20.53 -6.04
CA LEU A 864 -25.14 21.62 -5.44
C LEU A 864 -26.59 21.21 -5.20
N LEU A 865 -26.98 21.14 -3.92
CA LEU A 865 -28.32 20.82 -3.46
C LEU A 865 -29.22 22.07 -3.43
N ALA A 866 -30.53 21.85 -3.25
CA ALA A 866 -31.46 22.92 -2.92
C ALA A 866 -31.05 23.63 -1.61
N GLY A 867 -31.19 24.97 -1.58
CA GLY A 867 -30.75 25.79 -0.44
C GLY A 867 -29.24 26.01 -0.35
N GLU A 868 -28.55 25.99 -1.49
CA GLU A 868 -27.10 26.27 -1.68
C GLU A 868 -26.11 25.38 -0.91
N ARG A 869 -26.59 24.29 -0.29
CA ARG A 869 -25.72 23.30 0.36
C ARG A 869 -24.94 22.49 -0.68
N LEU A 870 -23.69 22.15 -0.37
CA LEU A 870 -22.87 21.26 -1.20
C LEU A 870 -22.84 19.87 -0.57
N LEU A 871 -23.14 18.85 -1.35
CA LEU A 871 -22.73 17.48 -1.03
C LEU A 871 -21.36 17.25 -1.68
N VAL A 872 -20.40 16.73 -0.91
CA VAL A 872 -18.99 16.61 -1.29
C VAL A 872 -18.56 15.16 -1.08
N LEU A 873 -17.97 14.53 -2.10
CA LEU A 873 -17.46 13.16 -2.08
C LEU A 873 -15.95 13.17 -1.79
N ASP A 874 -15.59 12.92 -0.54
CA ASP A 874 -14.21 12.75 -0.07
C ASP A 874 -13.81 11.27 -0.20
N THR A 875 -13.02 10.97 -1.21
CA THR A 875 -12.59 9.61 -1.54
C THR A 875 -11.43 9.11 -0.68
N LEU A 876 -10.67 10.01 -0.04
CA LEU A 876 -9.62 9.62 0.92
C LEU A 876 -10.22 9.19 2.27
N LYS A 877 -11.44 9.62 2.56
CA LYS A 877 -12.18 9.28 3.79
C LYS A 877 -13.33 8.32 3.57
N ASP A 878 -13.48 7.78 2.36
CA ASP A 878 -14.64 7.00 1.90
C ASP A 878 -15.96 7.63 2.40
N GLY A 879 -16.19 8.92 2.12
CA GLY A 879 -17.22 9.69 2.83
C GLY A 879 -17.93 10.75 1.97
N LEU A 880 -19.23 10.90 2.22
CA LEU A 880 -20.02 12.03 1.75
C LEU A 880 -20.16 13.05 2.89
N LEU A 881 -19.72 14.28 2.62
CA LEU A 881 -19.81 15.42 3.52
C LEU A 881 -20.91 16.37 3.04
N LEU A 882 -21.80 16.78 3.94
CA LEU A 882 -22.75 17.86 3.69
C LEU A 882 -22.17 19.17 4.23
N SER A 883 -21.89 20.12 3.34
CA SER A 883 -21.42 21.46 3.66
C SER A 883 -22.54 22.49 3.55
N GLY A 884 -22.58 23.40 4.52
CA GLY A 884 -23.51 24.52 4.59
C GLY A 884 -22.93 25.68 5.41
N PRO A 885 -23.75 26.70 5.76
CA PRO A 885 -23.27 27.85 6.52
C PRO A 885 -22.73 27.49 7.91
N ASP A 886 -23.23 26.41 8.52
CA ASP A 886 -22.78 25.88 9.82
C ASP A 886 -21.54 24.95 9.70
N GLY A 887 -20.80 25.04 8.59
CA GLY A 887 -19.65 24.19 8.26
C GLY A 887 -20.03 22.85 7.60
N ALA A 888 -19.02 21.99 7.42
CA ALA A 888 -19.18 20.65 6.85
C ALA A 888 -19.34 19.56 7.92
N ARG A 889 -20.17 18.56 7.64
CA ARG A 889 -20.43 17.39 8.51
C ARG A 889 -20.47 16.11 7.67
N VAL A 890 -20.04 14.98 8.23
CA VAL A 890 -20.22 13.67 7.58
C VAL A 890 -21.71 13.37 7.50
N ALA A 891 -22.21 13.09 6.30
CA ALA A 891 -23.59 12.72 6.02
C ALA A 891 -23.75 11.20 5.81
N LEU A 892 -22.75 10.56 5.18
CA LEU A 892 -22.68 9.11 5.01
C LEU A 892 -21.21 8.67 4.93
N GLY A 893 -20.85 7.60 5.65
CA GLY A 893 -19.65 6.82 5.38
C GLY A 893 -19.95 5.75 4.33
N LEU A 894 -19.10 5.63 3.33
CA LEU A 894 -19.18 4.63 2.26
C LEU A 894 -18.37 3.39 2.67
N THR A 895 -18.91 2.20 2.43
CA THR A 895 -18.21 0.94 2.72
C THR A 895 -18.20 0.07 1.47
N TRP A 896 -17.02 -0.18 0.91
CA TRP A 896 -16.87 -0.93 -0.33
C TRP A 896 -17.23 -2.42 -0.19
N LEU A 897 -18.41 -2.79 -0.69
CA LEU A 897 -18.89 -4.17 -0.74
C LEU A 897 -18.33 -4.93 -1.95
N GLY A 898 -17.01 -5.14 -1.95
CA GLY A 898 -16.29 -5.90 -2.98
C GLY A 898 -15.50 -4.98 -3.91
N ALA A 899 -14.18 -4.95 -3.72
CA ALA A 899 -13.30 -4.11 -4.53
C ALA A 899 -13.19 -4.61 -5.97
N ARG A 900 -13.79 -3.87 -6.91
CA ARG A 900 -13.25 -3.76 -8.27
C ARG A 900 -12.05 -2.82 -8.18
N LEU A 901 -10.85 -3.39 -8.13
CA LEU A 901 -9.60 -2.61 -8.12
C LEU A 901 -9.56 -1.68 -9.36
N GLY A 902 -9.19 -0.42 -9.16
CA GLY A 902 -9.25 0.62 -10.20
C GLY A 902 -10.61 1.29 -10.38
N ALA A 903 -11.60 1.05 -9.50
CA ALA A 903 -12.87 1.77 -9.56
C ALA A 903 -12.78 3.18 -8.93
N ARG A 904 -12.80 4.24 -9.75
CA ARG A 904 -12.93 5.64 -9.28
C ARG A 904 -14.41 5.95 -9.00
N LEU A 905 -14.70 6.71 -7.93
CA LEU A 905 -16.05 7.16 -7.59
C LEU A 905 -16.29 8.61 -8.01
N THR A 906 -17.51 8.93 -8.42
CA THR A 906 -17.98 10.28 -8.74
C THR A 906 -19.45 10.44 -8.34
N LEU A 907 -19.92 11.68 -8.23
CA LEU A 907 -21.35 11.96 -8.05
C LEU A 907 -22.05 12.07 -9.41
N ALA A 908 -23.36 11.85 -9.41
CA ALA A 908 -24.24 12.11 -10.54
C ALA A 908 -25.47 12.91 -10.10
N ALA A 909 -25.90 13.84 -10.96
CA ALA A 909 -27.17 14.55 -10.84
C ALA A 909 -28.17 13.99 -11.85
N ARG A 910 -29.40 13.71 -11.41
CA ARG A 910 -30.46 13.30 -12.34
C ARG A 910 -30.90 14.48 -13.19
N ARG A 911 -31.03 14.28 -14.51
CA ARG A 911 -31.44 15.32 -15.47
C ARG A 911 -32.89 15.79 -15.28
N ASP A 912 -33.71 14.98 -14.61
CA ASP A 912 -35.09 15.28 -14.18
C ASP A 912 -35.19 16.01 -12.82
N GLY A 913 -34.06 16.26 -12.16
CA GLY A 913 -33.98 16.96 -10.87
C GLY A 913 -34.40 16.12 -9.65
N GLN A 914 -34.80 14.86 -9.82
CA GLN A 914 -35.33 14.01 -8.75
C GLN A 914 -34.22 13.36 -7.89
N GLY A 915 -33.19 14.14 -7.53
CA GLY A 915 -32.10 13.74 -6.64
C GLY A 915 -30.76 13.41 -7.33
N LEU A 916 -29.88 12.75 -6.58
CA LEU A 916 -28.52 12.39 -6.97
C LEU A 916 -28.37 10.86 -7.11
N ALA A 917 -27.23 10.44 -7.64
CA ALA A 917 -26.73 9.07 -7.58
C ALA A 917 -25.22 9.06 -7.28
N LEU A 918 -24.71 7.96 -6.72
CA LEU A 918 -23.29 7.66 -6.67
C LEU A 918 -22.94 6.82 -7.90
N VAL A 919 -21.87 7.18 -8.61
CA VAL A 919 -21.38 6.47 -9.80
C VAL A 919 -19.98 5.93 -9.54
N SER A 920 -19.73 4.70 -9.99
CA SER A 920 -18.45 4.02 -9.92
C SER A 920 -18.02 3.64 -11.34
N HIS A 921 -16.79 3.98 -11.74
CA HIS A 921 -16.23 3.60 -13.04
C HIS A 921 -14.92 2.84 -12.88
N ALA A 922 -14.85 1.63 -13.42
CA ALA A 922 -13.64 0.82 -13.40
C ALA A 922 -12.70 1.27 -14.53
N THR A 923 -11.49 1.75 -14.20
CA THR A 923 -10.52 2.23 -15.21
C THR A 923 -10.09 1.12 -16.18
N SER A 924 -10.04 -0.13 -15.73
CA SER A 924 -9.56 -1.29 -16.51
C SER A 924 -10.59 -1.90 -17.46
N SER A 925 -11.89 -1.80 -17.16
CA SER A 925 -12.98 -2.35 -18.00
C SER A 925 -13.92 -1.29 -18.57
N GLY A 926 -13.71 -0.01 -18.22
CA GLY A 926 -14.60 1.11 -18.54
C GLY A 926 -16.02 0.99 -17.98
N GLU A 927 -16.34 -0.06 -17.21
CA GLU A 927 -17.71 -0.37 -16.80
C GLU A 927 -18.19 0.64 -15.76
N LEU A 928 -19.36 1.22 -16.01
CA LEU A 928 -19.99 2.23 -15.18
C LEU A 928 -21.19 1.65 -14.44
N LEU A 929 -21.14 1.71 -13.10
CA LEU A 929 -22.23 1.37 -12.19
C LEU A 929 -22.81 2.65 -11.57
N ALA A 930 -24.11 2.67 -11.30
CA ALA A 930 -24.75 3.76 -10.55
C ALA A 930 -25.82 3.26 -9.57
N GLY A 931 -25.91 3.90 -8.40
CA GLY A 931 -26.98 3.70 -7.42
C GLY A 931 -27.55 5.04 -6.96
N GLY A 932 -28.88 5.16 -6.90
CA GLY A 932 -29.55 6.38 -6.44
C GLY A 932 -29.17 6.73 -4.99
N LEU A 933 -28.95 8.01 -4.69
CA LEU A 933 -28.37 8.46 -3.42
C LEU A 933 -29.42 9.21 -2.58
N ASP A 934 -29.92 8.57 -1.52
CA ASP A 934 -30.82 9.19 -0.54
C ASP A 934 -30.00 9.77 0.62
N VAL A 935 -29.67 11.06 0.51
CA VAL A 935 -28.95 11.84 1.52
C VAL A 935 -29.77 11.99 2.82
N GLY A 936 -31.10 11.87 2.75
CA GLY A 936 -31.98 11.97 3.92
C GLY A 936 -32.01 10.69 4.77
N ARG A 937 -31.74 9.53 4.15
CA ARG A 937 -31.60 8.23 4.84
C ARG A 937 -30.15 7.82 5.07
N ALA A 938 -29.20 8.49 4.41
CA ALA A 938 -27.83 8.03 4.28
C ALA A 938 -27.74 6.64 3.61
N GLU A 939 -28.49 6.44 2.51
CA GLU A 939 -28.55 5.17 1.77
C GLU A 939 -28.11 5.37 0.31
N VAL A 940 -27.35 4.39 -0.22
CA VAL A 940 -27.13 4.22 -1.67
C VAL A 940 -27.99 3.03 -2.12
N GLY A 941 -28.87 3.27 -3.09
CA GLY A 941 -29.71 2.25 -3.70
C GLY A 941 -28.92 1.22 -4.51
N PRO A 942 -29.57 0.14 -4.98
CA PRO A 942 -28.90 -0.94 -5.69
C PRO A 942 -28.13 -0.42 -6.91
N LEU A 943 -26.88 -0.85 -7.04
CA LEU A 943 -26.02 -0.50 -8.18
C LEU A 943 -26.51 -1.23 -9.44
N ALA A 944 -26.76 -0.48 -10.50
CA ALA A 944 -27.07 -0.99 -11.84
C ALA A 944 -25.97 -0.58 -12.84
N VAL A 945 -25.72 -1.42 -13.85
CA VAL A 945 -24.85 -1.05 -14.99
C VAL A 945 -25.53 0.04 -15.80
N ILE A 946 -24.86 1.16 -16.00
CA ILE A 946 -25.37 2.30 -16.79
C ILE A 946 -24.64 2.52 -18.12
N GLY A 947 -23.56 1.78 -18.38
CA GLY A 947 -22.84 1.76 -19.66
C GLY A 947 -21.39 1.30 -19.52
N GLN A 948 -20.61 1.47 -20.59
CA GLN A 948 -19.15 1.28 -20.60
C GLN A 948 -18.48 2.46 -21.31
N LEU A 949 -17.33 2.94 -20.85
CA LEU A 949 -16.64 4.09 -21.46
C LEU A 949 -16.29 3.87 -22.95
N GLY A 950 -15.96 2.63 -23.36
CA GLY A 950 -15.80 2.25 -24.78
C GLY A 950 -17.10 2.26 -25.62
N SER A 951 -18.25 2.58 -25.01
CA SER A 951 -19.52 2.85 -25.68
C SER A 951 -19.95 4.32 -25.56
N LEU A 952 -19.02 5.25 -25.29
CA LEU A 952 -19.26 6.69 -25.43
C LEU A 952 -19.53 7.05 -26.90
N GLU A 953 -20.59 7.80 -27.15
CA GLU A 953 -20.98 8.23 -28.49
C GLU A 953 -21.16 9.76 -28.55
N GLU A 954 -20.63 10.38 -29.61
CA GLU A 954 -20.95 11.76 -30.01
C GLU A 954 -22.32 11.84 -30.68
N SER A 955 -23.40 11.61 -29.92
CA SER A 955 -24.74 11.74 -30.51
C SER A 955 -25.16 13.21 -30.66
N GLU A 956 -26.05 13.47 -31.63
CA GLU A 956 -26.97 14.61 -31.54
C GLU A 956 -27.73 14.58 -30.20
N PRO A 957 -28.23 15.74 -29.70
CA PRO A 957 -28.21 16.10 -28.28
C PRO A 957 -28.62 14.96 -27.35
N CYS A 958 -27.66 14.48 -26.54
CA CYS A 958 -27.76 13.35 -25.62
C CYS A 958 -29.19 13.16 -25.09
N GLN A 959 -29.91 12.17 -25.63
CA GLN A 959 -31.36 12.06 -25.47
C GLN A 959 -31.75 11.87 -24.01
N VAL A 960 -32.32 12.90 -23.39
CA VAL A 960 -32.70 12.89 -21.98
C VAL A 960 -33.99 12.11 -21.79
N THR A 961 -33.88 10.86 -21.33
CA THR A 961 -35.01 10.06 -20.84
C THR A 961 -35.21 10.29 -19.33
N PRO A 962 -36.41 10.02 -18.77
CA PRO A 962 -36.61 10.00 -17.31
C PRO A 962 -35.58 9.09 -16.63
N GLY A 963 -34.96 9.55 -15.55
CA GLY A 963 -33.88 8.83 -14.88
C GLY A 963 -32.48 8.99 -15.51
N SER A 964 -32.30 9.75 -16.59
CA SER A 964 -30.96 10.03 -17.15
C SER A 964 -30.04 10.67 -16.11
N LEU A 965 -28.81 10.16 -15.99
CA LEU A 965 -27.79 10.61 -15.05
C LEU A 965 -26.73 11.44 -15.76
N ARG A 966 -26.36 12.59 -15.21
CA ARG A 966 -25.20 13.38 -15.65
C ARG A 966 -24.14 13.38 -14.56
N PHE A 967 -22.89 13.12 -14.94
CA PHE A 967 -21.75 13.01 -14.04
C PHE A 967 -20.46 13.42 -14.76
N VAL A 968 -19.39 13.63 -13.98
CA VAL A 968 -18.05 13.86 -14.52
C VAL A 968 -17.19 12.63 -14.23
N VAL A 969 -16.49 12.15 -15.26
CA VAL A 969 -15.49 11.07 -15.18
C VAL A 969 -14.12 11.56 -15.60
N GLU A 970 -13.10 10.79 -15.24
CA GLU A 970 -11.75 10.91 -15.75
C GLU A 970 -11.42 9.63 -16.52
N SER A 971 -10.83 9.73 -17.70
CA SER A 971 -10.46 8.54 -18.49
C SER A 971 -9.22 8.84 -19.33
N PRO A 972 -8.31 7.86 -19.51
CA PRO A 972 -7.28 7.97 -20.53
C PRO A 972 -7.94 8.08 -21.91
N VAL A 973 -7.38 8.96 -22.74
CA VAL A 973 -7.73 9.15 -24.15
C VAL A 973 -6.47 9.48 -24.95
N VAL A 974 -6.41 9.06 -26.22
CA VAL A 974 -5.41 9.53 -27.17
C VAL A 974 -5.84 10.90 -27.68
N LEU A 975 -5.13 11.95 -27.28
CA LEU A 975 -5.36 13.32 -27.75
C LEU A 975 -4.61 13.52 -29.06
N ARG A 976 -5.34 13.78 -30.16
CA ARG A 976 -4.77 14.08 -31.49
C ARG A 976 -5.13 15.50 -31.91
N ILE A 977 -4.16 16.41 -31.90
CA ILE A 977 -4.31 17.78 -32.41
C ILE A 977 -3.84 17.82 -33.87
N SER A 978 -4.66 18.35 -34.78
CA SER A 978 -4.36 18.45 -36.21
C SER A 978 -4.63 19.85 -36.78
N THR A 979 -3.96 20.20 -37.88
CA THR A 979 -4.17 21.46 -38.61
C THR A 979 -5.48 21.48 -39.40
N ALA A 980 -5.84 22.64 -39.95
CA ALA A 980 -7.01 22.78 -40.81
C ALA A 980 -6.94 21.91 -42.09
N ASP A 981 -5.75 21.62 -42.61
CA ASP A 981 -5.48 20.69 -43.72
C ASP A 981 -5.43 19.21 -43.29
N GLY A 982 -5.07 18.92 -42.03
CA GLY A 982 -5.14 17.59 -41.43
C GLY A 982 -3.80 17.01 -40.96
N ALA A 983 -2.69 17.73 -41.13
CA ALA A 983 -1.40 17.35 -40.55
C ALA A 983 -1.49 17.28 -39.02
N VAL A 984 -0.98 16.20 -38.43
CA VAL A 984 -0.97 16.01 -36.97
C VAL A 984 0.12 16.90 -36.36
N LEU A 985 -0.29 17.85 -35.52
CA LEU A 985 0.61 18.71 -34.75
C LEU A 985 1.08 18.04 -33.46
N ARG A 986 0.22 17.21 -32.86
CA ARG A 986 0.51 16.53 -31.60
C ARG A 986 -0.36 15.30 -31.41
N GLU A 987 0.22 14.21 -30.93
CA GLU A 987 -0.49 13.00 -30.52
C GLU A 987 0.08 12.53 -29.16
N ALA A 988 -0.79 12.31 -28.17
CA ALA A 988 -0.38 11.87 -26.83
C ALA A 988 -1.55 11.26 -26.05
N GLU A 989 -1.31 10.14 -25.37
CA GLU A 989 -2.25 9.57 -24.40
C GLU A 989 -2.23 10.38 -23.08
N ARG A 990 -3.41 10.82 -22.59
CA ARG A 990 -3.56 11.59 -21.34
C ARG A 990 -4.92 11.32 -20.70
N ASP A 991 -5.00 11.47 -19.38
CA ASP A 991 -6.28 11.57 -18.67
C ASP A 991 -7.03 12.83 -19.14
N ALA A 992 -8.31 12.66 -19.50
CA ALA A 992 -9.23 13.73 -19.82
C ALA A 992 -10.46 13.69 -18.91
N VAL A 993 -10.88 14.87 -18.46
CA VAL A 993 -12.09 15.07 -17.65
C VAL A 993 -13.28 15.19 -18.61
N MET A 994 -14.26 14.30 -18.52
CA MET A 994 -15.42 14.26 -19.42
C MET A 994 -16.73 14.47 -18.67
N LEU A 995 -17.58 15.36 -19.19
CA LEU A 995 -18.97 15.47 -18.79
C LEU A 995 -19.80 14.45 -19.58
N VAL A 996 -20.32 13.43 -18.88
CA VAL A 996 -21.07 12.32 -19.48
C VAL A 996 -22.52 12.35 -19.03
N THR A 997 -23.44 12.11 -19.96
CA THR A 997 -24.84 11.78 -19.66
C THR A 997 -25.10 10.33 -20.04
N SER A 998 -25.56 9.53 -19.08
CA SER A 998 -26.11 8.19 -19.30
C SER A 998 -27.62 8.26 -19.50
N SER A 999 -28.13 7.54 -20.50
CA SER A 999 -29.55 7.42 -20.83
C SER A 999 -29.82 6.06 -21.47
N GLY A 1000 -30.73 5.26 -20.89
CA GLY A 1000 -31.11 3.95 -21.42
C GLY A 1000 -29.95 2.94 -21.59
N GLY A 1001 -28.89 3.05 -20.79
CA GLY A 1001 -27.68 2.20 -20.91
C GLY A 1001 -26.66 2.66 -21.96
N ARG A 1002 -26.94 3.75 -22.70
CA ARG A 1002 -25.99 4.41 -23.60
C ARG A 1002 -25.31 5.58 -22.89
N LEU A 1003 -24.06 5.84 -23.22
CA LEU A 1003 -23.29 6.98 -22.72
C LEU A 1003 -23.07 8.00 -23.84
N CYS A 1004 -23.30 9.27 -23.54
CA CYS A 1004 -23.10 10.39 -24.45
C CYS A 1004 -22.21 11.44 -23.79
N ALA A 1005 -21.14 11.84 -24.49
CA ALA A 1005 -20.29 12.93 -24.04
C ALA A 1005 -20.99 14.28 -24.31
N GLU A 1006 -21.13 15.12 -23.29
CA GLU A 1006 -21.59 16.51 -23.47
C GLU A 1006 -20.40 17.49 -23.62
N GLY A 1007 -19.24 17.15 -23.08
CA GLY A 1007 -18.01 17.93 -23.21
C GLY A 1007 -16.80 17.25 -22.57
N VAL A 1008 -15.61 17.78 -22.85
CA VAL A 1008 -14.31 17.27 -22.37
C VAL A 1008 -13.32 18.40 -22.11
N GLU A 1009 -12.49 18.26 -21.07
CA GLU A 1009 -11.28 19.07 -20.84
C GLU A 1009 -10.06 18.15 -20.68
N ALA A 1010 -8.95 18.48 -21.33
CA ALA A 1010 -7.72 17.69 -21.27
C ALA A 1010 -6.48 18.58 -21.34
N ARG A 1011 -5.44 18.25 -20.56
CA ARG A 1011 -4.20 19.03 -20.48
C ARG A 1011 -3.01 18.24 -21.01
N VAL A 1012 -2.28 18.83 -21.95
CA VAL A 1012 -1.11 18.21 -22.62
C VAL A 1012 0.15 18.99 -22.22
N PRO A 1013 0.88 18.57 -21.18
CA PRO A 1013 2.10 19.26 -20.75
C PRO A 1013 3.12 19.29 -21.89
N GLY A 1014 3.61 20.47 -22.25
CA GLY A 1014 4.67 20.69 -23.23
C GLY A 1014 5.98 21.13 -22.57
N ALA A 1015 7.06 21.24 -23.35
CA ALA A 1015 8.35 21.72 -22.85
C ALA A 1015 8.33 23.21 -22.50
N ASP A 1016 7.75 24.04 -23.37
CA ASP A 1016 7.57 25.49 -23.13
C ASP A 1016 6.28 25.79 -22.34
N GLU A 1017 5.15 25.22 -22.79
CA GLU A 1017 3.80 25.55 -22.33
C GLU A 1017 2.88 24.32 -22.35
N ASP A 1018 1.92 24.26 -21.43
CA ASP A 1018 0.81 23.32 -21.51
C ASP A 1018 -0.16 23.72 -22.62
N LEU A 1019 -0.69 22.72 -23.33
CA LEU A 1019 -1.90 22.89 -24.13
C LEU A 1019 -3.12 22.45 -23.32
N LEU A 1020 -4.08 23.34 -23.09
CA LEU A 1020 -5.40 23.00 -22.57
C LEU A 1020 -6.38 22.87 -23.74
N ILE A 1021 -6.91 21.66 -23.92
CA ILE A 1021 -8.00 21.36 -24.85
C ILE A 1021 -9.31 21.46 -24.06
N ARG A 1022 -10.30 22.16 -24.60
CA ARG A 1022 -11.69 22.13 -24.09
C ARG A 1022 -12.63 21.95 -25.26
N ALA A 1023 -13.57 21.02 -25.17
CA ALA A 1023 -14.60 20.84 -26.18
C ALA A 1023 -15.98 20.59 -25.57
N ARG A 1024 -17.00 20.90 -26.36
CA ARG A 1024 -18.41 20.65 -26.11
C ARG A 1024 -18.99 19.93 -27.32
N PHE A 1025 -19.89 18.99 -27.10
CA PHE A 1025 -20.51 18.17 -28.15
C PHE A 1025 -22.02 18.51 -28.32
N GLY A 1026 -22.67 17.91 -29.33
CA GLY A 1026 -24.09 18.13 -29.64
C GLY A 1026 -24.38 19.43 -30.43
N PRO A 1027 -25.61 20.00 -30.36
CA PRO A 1027 -26.06 21.11 -31.22
C PRO A 1027 -25.31 22.45 -31.10
N ARG A 1028 -24.39 22.56 -30.14
CA ARG A 1028 -23.45 23.69 -29.99
C ARG A 1028 -22.03 23.15 -29.89
N ALA A 1029 -21.71 22.18 -30.75
CA ALA A 1029 -20.40 21.56 -30.82
C ALA A 1029 -19.35 22.63 -31.14
N ALA A 1030 -18.33 22.70 -30.29
CA ALA A 1030 -17.24 23.65 -30.41
C ALA A 1030 -16.03 23.11 -29.64
N GLY A 1031 -14.84 23.41 -30.12
CA GLY A 1031 -13.58 23.11 -29.45
C GLY A 1031 -12.72 24.36 -29.35
N GLU A 1032 -11.84 24.36 -28.36
CA GLU A 1032 -10.80 25.35 -28.17
C GLU A 1032 -9.52 24.63 -27.75
N VAL A 1033 -8.41 25.00 -28.36
CA VAL A 1033 -7.06 24.65 -27.88
C VAL A 1033 -6.39 25.95 -27.45
N ARG A 1034 -5.82 25.96 -26.24
CA ARG A 1034 -5.24 27.15 -25.61
C ARG A 1034 -3.86 26.84 -25.03
N SER A 1035 -2.91 27.75 -25.24
CA SER A 1035 -1.61 27.82 -24.56
C SER A 1035 -1.54 29.11 -23.72
N GLY A 1036 -0.36 29.45 -23.17
CA GLY A 1036 -0.14 30.77 -22.57
C GLY A 1036 -0.21 31.88 -23.63
N ARG A 1037 0.37 31.64 -24.81
CA ARG A 1037 0.40 32.59 -25.95
C ARG A 1037 -0.98 32.94 -26.53
N GLY A 1038 -2.01 32.13 -26.29
CA GLY A 1038 -3.38 32.45 -26.70
C GLY A 1038 -4.24 31.23 -26.99
N SER A 1039 -5.34 31.43 -27.73
CA SER A 1039 -6.25 30.36 -28.11
C SER A 1039 -6.66 30.36 -29.58
N ALA A 1040 -6.97 29.14 -30.03
CA ALA A 1040 -7.48 28.80 -31.35
C ALA A 1040 -8.77 27.99 -31.21
N TYR A 1041 -9.74 28.25 -32.09
CA TYR A 1041 -10.91 27.39 -32.22
C TYR A 1041 -10.54 26.08 -32.93
N ALA A 1042 -11.24 25.02 -32.56
CA ALA A 1042 -11.05 23.68 -33.09
C ALA A 1042 -12.40 22.97 -33.26
N ARG A 1043 -12.46 22.03 -34.18
CA ARG A 1043 -13.52 21.03 -34.27
C ARG A 1043 -13.00 19.73 -33.67
N CYS A 1044 -13.51 19.37 -32.50
CA CYS A 1044 -13.12 18.15 -31.79
C CYS A 1044 -14.16 17.05 -31.97
N THR A 1045 -13.70 15.81 -32.12
CA THR A 1045 -14.48 14.57 -32.20
C THR A 1045 -13.85 13.49 -31.31
N LEU A 1046 -14.66 12.66 -30.67
CA LEU A 1046 -14.27 11.61 -29.74
C LEU A 1046 -14.65 10.24 -30.35
N ASP A 1047 -13.68 9.57 -30.96
CA ASP A 1047 -13.84 8.18 -31.40
C ASP A 1047 -13.75 7.23 -30.18
N PRO A 1048 -14.74 6.34 -29.93
CA PRO A 1048 -14.67 5.35 -28.85
C PRO A 1048 -13.57 4.28 -29.01
N GLY A 1049 -12.71 4.35 -30.03
CA GLY A 1049 -11.57 3.45 -30.22
C GLY A 1049 -11.97 2.04 -30.66
N ARG A 1050 -13.18 1.89 -31.24
CA ARG A 1050 -13.69 0.61 -31.73
C ARG A 1050 -12.79 0.11 -32.84
N VAL A 1051 -12.17 -1.06 -32.66
CA VAL A 1051 -11.53 -1.78 -33.77
C VAL A 1051 -12.62 -2.09 -34.78
N SER A 1052 -12.55 -1.45 -35.94
CA SER A 1052 -13.36 -1.84 -37.10
C SER A 1052 -13.00 -3.28 -37.44
N ALA A 1053 -13.92 -4.21 -37.19
CA ALA A 1053 -13.83 -5.56 -37.73
C ALA A 1053 -13.97 -5.42 -39.26
N GLN A 1054 -12.84 -5.43 -39.96
CA GLN A 1054 -12.84 -5.53 -41.41
C GLN A 1054 -13.53 -6.85 -41.80
N PRO A 1055 -14.48 -6.82 -42.76
CA PRO A 1055 -15.17 -8.02 -43.23
C PRO A 1055 -14.27 -8.91 -44.11
#